data_AF-A0A2D5BTE2-F1
#
_entry.id   AF-A0A2D5BTE2-F1
#
_cell.length_a   1.000
_cell.length_b   1.000
_cell.length_c   1.000
_cell.angle_alpha   90.00
_cell.angle_beta   90.00
_cell.angle_gamma   90.00
#
_symmetry.space_group_name_H-M   'P 1'
#
loop_
_entity.id
_entity.type
_entity.pdbx_description
1 polymer ?
#
loop_
_entity_poly.entity_id
_entity_poly.type
_entity_poly.pdbx_seq_one_letter_code
_entity_poly.pdbx_strand_id
1 'polypeptide(L)'
;MRSRASSTAWTRPDNTRGVCSGNSRRRETTSCALERRRSMKSFTHAVPVISLIIAAAVGQDREREVTSFDGHPRESVAVEGRATWLHDPAQVSGGCGALRITPSPERRFYGVTVRGLRAAQPRAIRLSVFNEAQQPEQWVVRMQRFEANATKRKGLASATSNHMLAPGWSDLELDLTHVVGGPDKRQIDMSNGIGSFRISRRKRRDDDAGLRVDRLRFVGEASPATIRRRLAAALKSEDFFERRRSIRSILMLLPDTARVTAAVKLLKSPEALPSTRRAARDALASVAEDSAVSAVIAELGRARAPLRLELLWALSSMPSRVAREESIRRASAPTTATPDRVALLQAMGRRHAIDVAPLLKRIPPKRPWPERAALISALRTCATANAIDALIAILKEPGSVRAADDAASALTRLSGKDLGPSASAWDAWWKVNRDSAVLNDTGARPKMEYATYYGIPVPNGRVAFVIDLSGSMKEPVSGGRAQEHIKRAPHLQELEIKSRLDLAKEELIHVVKGLQPEAWLTVIAYGDSAQPIVTTKGLQRVTKSLQDKLSRRVRALSPSGKTNIHDGLFRAFHPDRKPSKSDVARGPDTVFLLTDGNPSTGTHTSRIELRDAVLQWNLGRMIRIHSVNVGASQSRWLRQLAAATDGQFLDLTSDPDRSDQGR
;
A
#
# COMPACT_ATOMS: atom_id res chain seq x y z
N MET A 1 26.62 -47.16 -30.09
CA MET A 1 25.76 -48.34 -29.79
C MET A 1 24.77 -47.92 -28.68
N ARG A 2 23.49 -48.34 -28.61
CA ARG A 2 22.92 -49.71 -28.36
C ARG A 2 23.49 -50.34 -27.08
N SER A 3 22.74 -50.93 -26.13
CA SER A 3 21.30 -51.24 -25.97
C SER A 3 20.97 -51.38 -24.45
N ARG A 4 19.73 -51.19 -23.94
CA ARG A 4 18.63 -52.20 -23.72
C ARG A 4 19.11 -53.62 -23.32
N ALA A 5 18.48 -54.38 -22.40
CA ALA A 5 17.34 -54.18 -21.46
C ALA A 5 17.19 -55.42 -20.51
N SER A 6 15.98 -55.65 -19.96
CA SER A 6 15.46 -56.86 -19.25
C SER A 6 15.55 -56.94 -17.69
N SER A 7 14.71 -57.73 -16.98
CA SER A 7 13.23 -57.62 -16.84
C SER A 7 12.58 -58.67 -15.90
N THR A 8 11.70 -58.23 -14.97
CA THR A 8 10.54 -58.94 -14.36
C THR A 8 9.68 -57.91 -13.58
N ALA A 9 8.34 -57.94 -13.36
CA ALA A 9 7.15 -58.65 -13.90
C ALA A 9 6.36 -59.57 -12.91
N TRP A 10 5.02 -59.61 -13.08
CA TRP A 10 3.97 -60.45 -12.41
C TRP A 10 3.65 -60.12 -10.92
N THR A 11 2.40 -60.04 -10.41
CA THR A 11 1.04 -60.11 -11.04
C THR A 11 -0.07 -59.38 -10.23
N ARG A 12 -1.27 -59.22 -10.83
CA ARG A 12 -2.61 -59.06 -10.21
C ARG A 12 -3.57 -60.15 -10.77
N PRO A 13 -4.63 -60.56 -10.04
CA PRO A 13 -6.05 -60.32 -10.47
C PRO A 13 -7.04 -60.14 -9.27
N ASP A 14 -8.32 -59.75 -9.38
CA ASP A 14 -9.10 -58.97 -10.37
C ASP A 14 -10.24 -58.15 -9.67
N ASN A 15 -11.54 -58.41 -9.93
CA ASN A 15 -12.74 -57.68 -9.46
C ASN A 15 -13.72 -58.55 -8.65
N THR A 16 -14.71 -57.91 -8.00
CA THR A 16 -16.12 -58.41 -8.00
C THR A 16 -17.11 -57.26 -7.74
N ARG A 17 -18.42 -57.45 -8.02
CA ARG A 17 -19.48 -56.44 -7.91
C ARG A 17 -20.68 -56.93 -7.09
N GLY A 18 -21.33 -56.02 -6.37
CA GLY A 18 -22.66 -56.16 -5.73
C GLY A 18 -22.94 -54.90 -4.90
N VAL A 19 -24.00 -54.08 -4.98
CA VAL A 19 -25.39 -54.09 -5.53
C VAL A 19 -26.49 -54.26 -4.45
N CYS A 20 -27.20 -53.14 -4.21
CA CYS A 20 -28.56 -52.96 -3.66
C CYS A 20 -28.89 -52.98 -2.13
N SER A 21 -29.62 -51.92 -1.76
CA SER A 21 -30.78 -51.79 -0.83
C SER A 21 -30.67 -52.09 0.68
N GLY A 22 -31.65 -51.56 1.45
CA GLY A 22 -31.84 -51.80 2.89
C GLY A 22 -32.16 -50.54 3.73
N ASN A 23 -33.44 -50.20 3.92
CA ASN A 23 -33.89 -48.94 4.55
C ASN A 23 -34.32 -49.14 6.03
N SER A 24 -34.25 -48.07 6.85
CA SER A 24 -34.99 -47.86 8.12
C SER A 24 -34.52 -48.66 9.37
N ARG A 25 -34.84 -48.33 10.65
CA ARG A 25 -35.36 -47.11 11.36
C ARG A 25 -35.33 -47.33 12.89
N ARG A 26 -35.40 -46.24 13.70
CA ARG A 26 -35.64 -46.20 15.19
C ARG A 26 -34.48 -46.77 16.05
N ARG A 27 -34.29 -46.43 17.33
CA ARG A 27 -34.86 -45.45 18.32
C ARG A 27 -33.66 -45.01 19.24
N GLU A 28 -33.72 -44.10 20.23
CA GLU A 28 -34.79 -43.63 21.12
C GLU A 28 -34.54 -42.18 21.66
N THR A 29 -35.36 -41.76 22.63
CA THR A 29 -35.52 -40.50 23.41
C THR A 29 -34.25 -39.74 23.90
N THR A 30 -34.28 -38.45 24.35
CA THR A 30 -35.24 -37.77 25.27
C THR A 30 -35.23 -36.21 25.15
N SER A 31 -36.27 -35.54 25.71
CA SER A 31 -36.48 -34.08 25.98
C SER A 31 -35.23 -33.18 26.06
N CYS A 32 -35.17 -32.00 25.40
CA CYS A 32 -36.00 -30.78 25.49
C CYS A 32 -35.44 -29.72 26.46
N ALA A 33 -34.91 -28.62 25.90
CA ALA A 33 -34.69 -27.34 26.58
C ALA A 33 -34.71 -26.20 25.54
N LEU A 34 -35.43 -25.10 25.80
CA LEU A 34 -35.46 -23.92 24.92
C LEU A 34 -34.41 -22.88 25.35
N GLU A 35 -33.39 -22.65 24.53
CA GLU A 35 -32.63 -21.39 24.56
C GLU A 35 -32.59 -20.75 23.16
N ARG A 36 -33.28 -19.62 22.98
CA ARG A 36 -33.31 -18.87 21.71
C ARG A 36 -32.05 -17.99 21.53
N ARG A 37 -30.86 -18.60 21.44
CA ARG A 37 -29.65 -17.88 21.02
C ARG A 37 -29.75 -17.45 19.55
N ARG A 38 -30.17 -16.20 19.31
CA ARG A 38 -30.13 -15.56 17.98
C ARG A 38 -28.69 -15.50 17.49
N SER A 39 -28.32 -16.39 16.57
CA SER A 39 -27.02 -16.35 15.89
C SER A 39 -26.89 -15.06 15.08
N MET A 40 -26.03 -14.15 15.53
CA MET A 40 -25.56 -13.03 14.70
C MET A 40 -24.62 -13.59 13.62
N LYS A 41 -25.18 -14.01 12.49
CA LYS A 41 -24.40 -14.31 11.28
C LYS A 41 -23.73 -13.03 10.79
N SER A 42 -22.43 -12.91 11.00
CA SER A 42 -21.61 -11.80 10.52
C SER A 42 -21.53 -11.83 8.98
N PHE A 43 -22.29 -10.97 8.32
CA PHE A 43 -22.29 -10.84 6.86
C PHE A 43 -21.03 -10.12 6.34
N THR A 44 -19.87 -10.79 6.44
CA THR A 44 -18.62 -10.35 5.78
C THR A 44 -18.66 -10.68 4.28
N HIS A 45 -19.47 -9.95 3.52
CA HIS A 45 -19.43 -9.97 2.06
C HIS A 45 -18.49 -8.88 1.53
N ALA A 46 -17.40 -9.30 0.89
CA ALA A 46 -16.38 -8.42 0.30
C ALA A 46 -16.86 -7.77 -1.02
N VAL A 47 -17.88 -6.91 -0.93
CA VAL A 47 -18.42 -6.15 -2.07
C VAL A 47 -17.46 -5.00 -2.43
N PRO A 48 -17.20 -4.72 -3.72
CA PRO A 48 -16.32 -3.63 -4.14
C PRO A 48 -16.68 -2.29 -3.51
N VAL A 49 -15.65 -1.62 -2.99
CA VAL A 49 -15.78 -0.36 -2.27
C VAL A 49 -15.67 0.82 -3.24
N ILE A 50 -16.81 1.39 -3.62
CA ILE A 50 -16.86 2.80 -4.02
C ILE A 50 -16.87 3.61 -2.73
N SER A 51 -15.81 4.36 -2.51
CA SER A 51 -15.75 5.43 -1.51
C SER A 51 -15.79 6.76 -2.23
N LEU A 52 -16.58 7.69 -1.71
CA LEU A 52 -16.75 8.99 -2.33
C LEU A 52 -15.53 9.85 -1.95
N ILE A 53 -14.57 9.98 -2.88
CA ILE A 53 -13.42 10.86 -2.69
C ILE A 53 -13.90 12.29 -2.87
N ILE A 54 -14.44 12.87 -1.81
CA ILE A 54 -14.60 14.32 -1.72
C ILE A 54 -13.18 14.88 -1.60
N ALA A 55 -12.71 15.58 -2.62
CA ALA A 55 -11.46 16.34 -2.56
C ALA A 55 -11.82 17.81 -2.44
N ALA A 56 -11.67 18.39 -1.24
CA ALA A 56 -12.06 19.76 -0.97
C ALA A 56 -11.01 20.49 -0.13
N ALA A 57 -10.35 21.48 -0.74
CA ALA A 57 -9.61 22.50 -0.02
C ALA A 57 -10.59 23.46 0.70
N VAL A 58 -10.09 24.15 1.73
CA VAL A 58 -10.90 24.90 2.71
C VAL A 58 -11.80 25.97 2.09
N GLY A 59 -13.06 26.04 2.57
CA GLY A 59 -13.98 27.14 2.28
C GLY A 59 -15.42 26.81 2.67
N GLN A 60 -16.11 27.70 3.38
CA GLN A 60 -17.53 27.56 3.69
C GLN A 60 -18.41 27.94 2.50
N ASP A 61 -19.64 27.38 2.46
CA ASP A 61 -20.76 27.79 1.60
C ASP A 61 -20.43 28.09 0.11
N ARG A 62 -19.83 27.12 -0.60
CA ARG A 62 -19.72 27.14 -2.08
C ARG A 62 -20.05 25.78 -2.69
N GLU A 63 -20.66 25.79 -3.88
CA GLU A 63 -20.76 24.62 -4.74
C GLU A 63 -19.36 24.31 -5.32
N ARG A 64 -18.89 23.06 -5.18
CA ARG A 64 -17.52 22.64 -5.52
C ARG A 64 -17.49 21.32 -6.29
N GLU A 65 -16.53 21.20 -7.20
CA GLU A 65 -16.48 20.20 -8.27
C GLU A 65 -15.45 19.08 -7.98
N VAL A 66 -15.92 17.83 -7.86
CA VAL A 66 -15.07 16.65 -7.64
C VAL A 66 -14.79 15.95 -8.97
N THR A 67 -13.52 15.75 -9.31
CA THR A 67 -13.05 15.52 -10.69
C THR A 67 -13.08 14.07 -11.21
N SER A 68 -13.35 13.07 -10.38
CA SER A 68 -13.68 11.71 -10.86
C SER A 68 -14.42 10.82 -9.86
N PHE A 69 -15.44 10.13 -10.38
CA PHE A 69 -16.31 9.16 -9.69
C PHE A 69 -16.43 7.88 -10.55
N ASP A 70 -16.61 6.71 -9.90
CA ASP A 70 -16.78 5.38 -10.55
C ASP A 70 -15.75 5.03 -11.68
N GLY A 71 -14.55 5.59 -11.61
CA GLY A 71 -13.48 5.37 -12.60
C GLY A 71 -13.69 6.09 -13.94
N HIS A 72 -14.62 7.07 -14.02
CA HIS A 72 -14.72 8.01 -15.13
C HIS A 72 -13.84 9.23 -14.87
N PRO A 73 -12.70 9.39 -15.56
CA PRO A 73 -11.97 10.66 -15.54
C PRO A 73 -12.79 11.72 -16.29
N ARG A 74 -12.84 12.94 -15.75
CA ARG A 74 -13.58 14.11 -16.28
C ARG A 74 -15.10 14.15 -16.03
N GLU A 75 -15.67 13.29 -15.18
CA GLU A 75 -17.06 13.49 -14.70
C GLU A 75 -17.10 14.20 -13.35
N SER A 76 -17.51 15.48 -13.42
CA SER A 76 -17.65 16.43 -12.34
C SER A 76 -18.84 16.13 -11.42
N VAL A 77 -18.56 15.69 -10.19
CA VAL A 77 -19.57 15.50 -9.14
C VAL A 77 -19.57 16.72 -8.21
N ALA A 78 -20.64 17.51 -8.19
CA ALA A 78 -20.69 18.72 -7.36
C ALA A 78 -21.19 18.40 -5.95
N VAL A 79 -20.52 18.91 -4.90
CA VAL A 79 -20.90 18.72 -3.49
C VAL A 79 -21.27 20.06 -2.85
N GLU A 80 -22.35 20.07 -2.08
CA GLU A 80 -22.91 21.27 -1.41
C GLU A 80 -23.37 20.95 0.03
N GLY A 81 -22.87 21.71 1.01
CA GLY A 81 -23.29 21.67 2.43
C GLY A 81 -22.27 22.35 3.35
N ARG A 82 -22.65 22.71 4.59
CA ARG A 82 -21.69 23.04 5.65
C ARG A 82 -21.19 21.74 6.28
N ALA A 83 -19.89 21.51 6.20
CA ALA A 83 -19.24 20.30 6.70
C ALA A 83 -17.78 20.57 7.07
N THR A 84 -17.21 19.66 7.87
CA THR A 84 -15.83 19.72 8.37
C THR A 84 -15.17 18.37 8.17
N TRP A 85 -13.88 18.38 7.82
CA TRP A 85 -13.08 17.18 7.64
C TRP A 85 -12.62 16.61 8.99
N LEU A 86 -12.67 15.28 9.13
CA LEU A 86 -12.09 14.57 10.28
C LEU A 86 -10.63 14.13 10.05
N HIS A 87 -10.15 14.21 8.81
CA HIS A 87 -8.79 13.86 8.41
C HIS A 87 -8.30 14.88 7.37
N ASP A 88 -6.99 15.13 7.33
CA ASP A 88 -6.35 15.99 6.33
C ASP A 88 -6.64 15.47 4.89
N PRO A 89 -7.28 16.28 4.02
CA PRO A 89 -7.54 15.90 2.62
C PRO A 89 -6.28 15.53 1.82
N ALA A 90 -5.09 16.01 2.20
CA ALA A 90 -3.82 15.63 1.57
C ALA A 90 -3.30 14.25 2.02
N GLN A 91 -3.77 13.73 3.17
CA GLN A 91 -3.47 12.40 3.68
C GLN A 91 -4.46 11.33 3.17
N VAL A 92 -5.67 11.73 2.77
CA VAL A 92 -6.67 10.83 2.15
C VAL A 92 -6.18 10.33 0.79
N SER A 93 -5.49 9.18 0.78
CA SER A 93 -5.06 8.51 -0.45
C SER A 93 -5.66 7.11 -0.57
N GLY A 94 -6.73 6.99 -1.36
CA GLY A 94 -7.23 5.70 -1.82
C GLY A 94 -8.28 4.98 -0.97
N GLY A 95 -9.28 5.71 -0.45
CA GLY A 95 -10.61 5.11 -0.26
C GLY A 95 -11.28 5.15 1.11
N CYS A 96 -10.85 5.99 2.06
CA CYS A 96 -11.65 6.35 3.24
C CYS A 96 -11.47 7.85 3.50
N GLY A 97 -12.55 8.56 3.79
CA GLY A 97 -12.55 10.02 3.94
C GLY A 97 -13.86 10.49 4.56
N ALA A 98 -13.96 10.37 5.88
CA ALA A 98 -15.18 10.70 6.61
C ALA A 98 -15.41 12.22 6.68
N LEU A 99 -16.54 12.66 6.12
CA LEU A 99 -17.03 14.03 6.18
C LEU A 99 -18.00 14.18 7.37
N ARG A 100 -17.71 15.07 8.33
CA ARG A 100 -18.65 15.44 9.39
C ARG A 100 -19.53 16.60 8.93
N ILE A 101 -20.84 16.39 8.85
CA ILE A 101 -21.82 17.41 8.52
C ILE A 101 -22.36 17.98 9.83
N THR A 102 -22.19 19.28 10.06
CA THR A 102 -22.52 19.95 11.32
C THR A 102 -23.75 20.86 11.14
N PRO A 103 -24.67 20.96 12.12
CA PRO A 103 -25.74 21.94 12.09
C PRO A 103 -25.22 23.38 11.91
N SER A 104 -25.79 24.13 10.97
CA SER A 104 -25.56 25.57 10.86
C SER A 104 -26.42 26.31 11.91
N PRO A 105 -25.96 27.43 12.49
CA PRO A 105 -26.83 28.33 13.24
C PRO A 105 -28.04 28.78 12.40
N GLU A 106 -27.80 29.15 11.13
CA GLU A 106 -28.71 29.90 10.26
C GLU A 106 -29.67 29.04 9.42
N ARG A 107 -29.33 27.77 9.13
CA ARG A 107 -30.14 26.92 8.22
C ARG A 107 -31.11 26.01 8.98
N ARG A 108 -32.42 26.11 8.68
CA ARG A 108 -33.51 25.25 9.20
C ARG A 108 -33.35 23.75 8.88
N PHE A 109 -32.55 23.41 7.87
CA PHE A 109 -32.19 22.04 7.50
C PHE A 109 -30.68 21.95 7.27
N TYR A 110 -30.06 20.87 7.75
CA TYR A 110 -28.64 20.57 7.54
C TYR A 110 -28.48 19.16 6.96
N GLY A 111 -27.34 18.91 6.30
CA GLY A 111 -27.15 17.74 5.44
C GLY A 111 -26.14 17.99 4.33
N VAL A 112 -25.97 17.01 3.44
CA VAL A 112 -25.13 17.11 2.24
C VAL A 112 -25.96 16.84 0.98
N THR A 113 -25.67 17.59 -0.08
CA THR A 113 -26.17 17.32 -1.44
C THR A 113 -24.98 16.99 -2.34
N VAL A 114 -25.14 15.97 -3.18
CA VAL A 114 -24.17 15.47 -4.15
C VAL A 114 -24.85 15.42 -5.52
N ARG A 115 -24.32 16.08 -6.53
CA ARG A 115 -24.93 16.25 -7.86
C ARG A 115 -24.09 15.56 -8.95
N GLY A 116 -24.72 15.09 -10.01
CA GLY A 116 -24.03 14.47 -11.16
C GLY A 116 -23.57 13.03 -10.95
N LEU A 117 -24.23 12.26 -10.09
CA LEU A 117 -23.89 10.86 -9.80
C LEU A 117 -24.33 9.93 -10.94
N ARG A 118 -23.49 9.78 -11.97
CA ARG A 118 -23.78 8.88 -13.11
C ARG A 118 -23.41 7.43 -12.81
N ALA A 119 -24.25 6.52 -13.28
CA ALA A 119 -23.98 5.08 -13.36
C ALA A 119 -24.80 4.49 -14.52
N ALA A 120 -24.36 3.35 -15.05
CA ALA A 120 -25.09 2.62 -16.08
C ALA A 120 -25.90 1.50 -15.40
N GLN A 121 -27.23 1.60 -15.47
CA GLN A 121 -28.18 0.62 -14.91
C GLN A 121 -27.92 0.25 -13.43
N PRO A 122 -27.79 1.23 -12.51
CA PRO A 122 -27.66 0.92 -11.09
C PRO A 122 -28.97 0.31 -10.55
N ARG A 123 -28.86 -0.78 -9.77
CA ARG A 123 -30.01 -1.40 -9.08
C ARG A 123 -30.29 -0.78 -7.72
N ALA A 124 -29.28 -0.31 -7.00
CA ALA A 124 -29.44 0.39 -5.72
C ALA A 124 -28.28 1.38 -5.45
N ILE A 125 -28.42 2.21 -4.43
CA ILE A 125 -27.31 2.86 -3.72
C ILE A 125 -27.20 2.28 -2.32
N ARG A 126 -25.97 2.08 -1.82
CA ARG A 126 -25.72 1.93 -0.37
C ARG A 126 -24.93 3.13 0.17
N LEU A 127 -25.32 3.63 1.33
CA LEU A 127 -24.75 4.77 2.03
C LEU A 127 -24.37 4.36 3.47
N SER A 128 -23.09 4.48 3.83
CA SER A 128 -22.59 4.23 5.19
C SER A 128 -22.44 5.55 5.95
N VAL A 129 -23.16 5.68 7.07
CA VAL A 129 -23.23 6.91 7.88
C VAL A 129 -23.09 6.65 9.38
N PHE A 130 -22.60 7.63 10.13
CA PHE A 130 -22.60 7.64 11.59
C PHE A 130 -23.47 8.79 12.10
N ASN A 131 -24.54 8.48 12.81
CA ASN A 131 -25.38 9.46 13.51
C ASN A 131 -24.72 9.82 14.85
N GLU A 132 -24.39 11.10 15.07
CA GLU A 132 -23.79 11.57 16.33
C GLU A 132 -24.84 11.89 17.42
N ALA A 133 -26.14 11.84 17.10
CA ALA A 133 -27.19 12.08 18.07
C ALA A 133 -27.27 10.94 19.10
N GLN A 134 -27.53 11.30 20.36
CA GLN A 134 -27.69 10.35 21.48
C GLN A 134 -28.97 9.51 21.40
N GLN A 135 -29.87 9.83 20.46
CA GLN A 135 -31.15 9.13 20.23
C GLN A 135 -31.34 8.84 18.74
N PRO A 136 -32.18 7.86 18.36
CA PRO A 136 -32.52 7.62 16.96
C PRO A 136 -33.16 8.85 16.31
N GLU A 137 -32.74 9.19 15.09
CA GLU A 137 -33.17 10.41 14.41
C GLU A 137 -33.63 10.18 12.98
N GLN A 138 -34.67 10.91 12.58
CA GLN A 138 -35.24 10.79 11.23
C GLN A 138 -34.50 11.68 10.23
N TRP A 139 -33.87 11.02 9.26
CA TRP A 139 -33.19 11.64 8.14
C TRP A 139 -34.01 11.50 6.86
N VAL A 140 -34.02 12.56 6.05
CA VAL A 140 -34.73 12.61 4.77
C VAL A 140 -33.71 12.43 3.66
N VAL A 141 -33.87 11.36 2.87
CA VAL A 141 -33.10 11.11 1.66
C VAL A 141 -33.94 11.48 0.44
N ARG A 142 -33.45 12.41 -0.39
CA ARG A 142 -34.08 12.84 -1.64
C ARG A 142 -33.17 12.52 -2.82
N MET A 143 -33.75 12.00 -3.90
CA MET A 143 -33.05 11.65 -5.14
C MET A 143 -33.77 12.28 -6.34
N GLN A 144 -33.04 12.94 -7.23
CA GLN A 144 -33.54 13.53 -8.48
C GLN A 144 -32.94 12.81 -9.68
N ARG A 145 -33.73 12.61 -10.74
CA ARG A 145 -33.28 11.97 -11.99
C ARG A 145 -32.10 12.73 -12.63
N PHE A 146 -31.18 12.01 -13.28
CA PHE A 146 -30.16 12.66 -14.13
C PHE A 146 -30.74 13.00 -15.51
N GLU A 147 -30.55 14.25 -15.96
CA GLU A 147 -30.91 14.69 -17.32
C GLU A 147 -29.78 15.54 -17.92
N ALA A 148 -29.46 15.31 -19.20
CA ALA A 148 -28.27 15.90 -19.84
C ALA A 148 -28.42 17.39 -20.19
N ASN A 149 -29.65 17.88 -20.41
CA ASN A 149 -29.95 19.24 -20.85
C ASN A 149 -30.69 20.03 -19.75
N ALA A 150 -30.00 20.32 -18.64
CA ALA A 150 -30.58 20.93 -17.43
C ALA A 150 -30.97 22.43 -17.54
N THR A 151 -31.15 22.97 -18.74
CA THR A 151 -31.45 24.40 -18.97
C THR A 151 -32.89 24.82 -18.66
N LYS A 152 -33.83 23.87 -18.52
CA LYS A 152 -35.24 24.15 -18.15
C LYS A 152 -35.52 23.76 -16.69
N ARG A 153 -35.38 24.72 -15.76
CA ARG A 153 -35.53 24.57 -14.29
C ARG A 153 -36.93 24.17 -13.75
N LYS A 154 -37.87 23.67 -14.56
CA LYS A 154 -39.22 23.26 -14.10
C LYS A 154 -39.35 21.73 -13.99
N GLY A 155 -39.52 21.22 -12.77
CA GLY A 155 -40.24 19.96 -12.54
C GLY A 155 -39.47 18.64 -12.61
N LEU A 156 -38.12 18.63 -12.53
CA LEU A 156 -37.32 17.39 -12.47
C LEU A 156 -37.85 16.40 -11.42
N ALA A 157 -38.23 15.20 -11.89
CA ALA A 157 -38.83 14.15 -11.06
C ALA A 157 -37.89 13.77 -9.90
N SER A 158 -38.47 13.70 -8.68
CA SER A 158 -37.70 13.39 -7.47
C SER A 158 -38.46 12.48 -6.51
N ALA A 159 -37.79 11.44 -6.05
CA ALA A 159 -38.25 10.61 -4.94
C ALA A 159 -37.72 11.15 -3.61
N THR A 160 -38.47 10.92 -2.54
CA THR A 160 -38.08 11.26 -1.16
C THR A 160 -38.45 10.10 -0.24
N SER A 161 -37.53 9.73 0.66
CA SER A 161 -37.71 8.64 1.61
C SER A 161 -37.23 9.06 3.00
N ASN A 162 -37.89 8.56 4.03
CA ASN A 162 -37.55 8.81 5.43
C ASN A 162 -36.84 7.60 6.01
N HIS A 163 -35.71 7.82 6.69
CA HIS A 163 -34.89 6.78 7.30
C HIS A 163 -34.62 7.12 8.76
N MET A 164 -34.93 6.20 9.67
CA MET A 164 -34.60 6.35 11.09
C MET A 164 -33.19 5.82 11.32
N LEU A 165 -32.25 6.68 11.71
CA LEU A 165 -30.87 6.31 12.01
C LEU A 165 -30.68 6.19 13.52
N ALA A 166 -30.35 4.99 14.01
CA ALA A 166 -29.92 4.80 15.40
C ALA A 166 -28.61 5.58 15.67
N PRO A 167 -28.27 5.88 16.94
CA PRO A 167 -26.95 6.39 17.31
C PRO A 167 -25.83 5.49 16.80
N GLY A 168 -24.75 6.08 16.29
CA GLY A 168 -23.62 5.33 15.73
C GLY A 168 -23.79 4.96 14.25
N TRP A 169 -23.13 3.88 13.82
CA TRP A 169 -23.07 3.47 12.42
C TRP A 169 -24.38 2.86 11.90
N SER A 170 -24.73 3.19 10.65
CA SER A 170 -25.83 2.61 9.89
C SER A 170 -25.48 2.53 8.40
N ASP A 171 -25.84 1.40 7.77
CA ASP A 171 -25.81 1.21 6.31
C ASP A 171 -27.25 1.36 5.78
N LEU A 172 -27.52 2.41 5.01
CA LEU A 172 -28.78 2.55 4.26
C LEU A 172 -28.63 1.94 2.87
N GLU A 173 -29.53 1.06 2.45
CA GLU A 173 -29.64 0.62 1.05
C GLU A 173 -30.95 1.17 0.44
N LEU A 174 -30.84 1.69 -0.78
CA LEU A 174 -31.85 2.48 -1.47
C LEU A 174 -32.04 1.88 -2.87
N ASP A 175 -33.13 1.15 -3.06
CA ASP A 175 -33.48 0.58 -4.36
C ASP A 175 -33.63 1.70 -5.42
N LEU A 176 -32.99 1.50 -6.57
CA LEU A 176 -33.02 2.40 -7.72
C LEU A 176 -33.86 1.86 -8.89
N THR A 177 -34.31 0.61 -8.82
CA THR A 177 -35.21 -0.01 -9.80
C THR A 177 -36.68 0.37 -9.56
N HIS A 178 -37.11 0.44 -8.30
CA HIS A 178 -38.50 0.74 -7.90
C HIS A 178 -38.65 2.13 -7.26
N VAL A 179 -37.90 3.13 -7.75
CA VAL A 179 -37.98 4.51 -7.25
C VAL A 179 -39.31 5.15 -7.66
N VAL A 180 -40.08 5.63 -6.68
CA VAL A 180 -41.36 6.31 -6.89
C VAL A 180 -41.29 7.75 -6.40
N GLY A 181 -41.84 8.71 -7.16
CA GLY A 181 -41.85 10.11 -6.76
C GLY A 181 -42.68 11.04 -7.66
N GLY A 182 -42.60 12.34 -7.36
CA GLY A 182 -43.55 13.33 -7.87
C GLY A 182 -44.93 13.25 -7.20
N PRO A 183 -45.84 14.21 -7.48
CA PRO A 183 -47.19 14.22 -6.89
C PRO A 183 -48.00 12.96 -7.26
N ASP A 184 -47.92 12.54 -8.52
CA ASP A 184 -48.63 11.39 -9.10
C ASP A 184 -48.13 10.01 -8.64
N LYS A 185 -47.08 9.93 -7.79
CA LYS A 185 -46.43 8.67 -7.38
C LYS A 185 -46.06 7.76 -8.58
N ARG A 186 -45.50 8.32 -9.65
CA ARG A 186 -45.02 7.54 -10.81
C ARG A 186 -43.62 6.96 -10.54
N GLN A 187 -43.30 5.85 -11.20
CA GLN A 187 -41.95 5.28 -11.19
C GLN A 187 -40.98 6.24 -11.93
N ILE A 188 -39.81 6.47 -11.33
CA ILE A 188 -38.76 7.34 -11.88
C ILE A 188 -37.62 6.45 -12.38
N ASP A 189 -37.41 6.42 -13.69
CA ASP A 189 -36.26 5.76 -14.31
C ASP A 189 -34.93 6.43 -13.89
N MET A 190 -34.13 5.70 -13.11
CA MET A 190 -32.77 6.09 -12.68
C MET A 190 -31.66 5.37 -13.46
N SER A 191 -31.96 4.71 -14.59
CA SER A 191 -31.00 3.87 -15.34
C SER A 191 -29.77 4.62 -15.87
N ASN A 192 -29.89 5.95 -16.05
CA ASN A 192 -28.82 6.86 -16.47
C ASN A 192 -28.10 7.55 -15.29
N GLY A 193 -28.44 7.19 -14.04
CA GLY A 193 -27.91 7.78 -12.82
C GLY A 193 -28.78 8.88 -12.21
N ILE A 194 -28.21 9.58 -11.24
CA ILE A 194 -28.90 10.51 -10.33
C ILE A 194 -28.36 11.93 -10.50
N GLY A 195 -29.26 12.87 -10.83
CA GLY A 195 -28.96 14.29 -11.01
C GLY A 195 -28.58 14.98 -9.70
N SER A 196 -29.29 14.67 -8.62
CA SER A 196 -28.86 15.00 -7.26
C SER A 196 -29.31 13.96 -6.23
N PHE A 197 -28.43 13.67 -5.28
CA PHE A 197 -28.66 12.88 -4.09
C PHE A 197 -28.47 13.78 -2.88
N ARG A 198 -29.43 13.79 -1.95
CA ARG A 198 -29.36 14.61 -0.74
C ARG A 198 -29.80 13.80 0.47
N ILE A 199 -29.01 13.84 1.55
CA ILE A 199 -29.41 13.38 2.89
C ILE A 199 -29.42 14.59 3.83
N SER A 200 -30.55 14.85 4.49
CA SER A 200 -30.70 16.01 5.39
C SER A 200 -31.78 15.82 6.47
N ARG A 201 -31.59 16.47 7.62
CA ARG A 201 -32.51 16.51 8.78
C ARG A 201 -32.98 17.94 9.04
N ARG A 202 -34.17 18.09 9.63
CA ARG A 202 -34.67 19.38 10.13
C ARG A 202 -33.99 19.67 11.47
N LYS A 203 -33.34 20.83 11.58
CA LYS A 203 -32.67 21.25 12.82
C LYS A 203 -33.68 21.45 13.96
N ARG A 204 -33.36 20.97 15.16
CA ARG A 204 -34.11 21.28 16.41
C ARG A 204 -33.51 22.51 17.12
N ARG A 205 -34.15 22.97 18.20
CA ARG A 205 -33.50 23.91 19.13
C ARG A 205 -32.32 23.16 19.77
N ASP A 206 -31.19 23.85 19.93
CA ASP A 206 -30.00 23.37 20.67
C ASP A 206 -29.38 22.05 20.12
N ASP A 207 -29.57 21.84 18.81
CA ASP A 207 -29.16 20.66 18.03
C ASP A 207 -27.72 20.81 17.52
N ASP A 208 -26.76 20.13 18.16
CA ASP A 208 -25.32 20.08 17.84
C ASP A 208 -24.90 18.83 17.05
N ALA A 209 -25.71 17.76 17.15
CA ALA A 209 -25.43 16.44 16.61
C ALA A 209 -25.24 16.42 15.09
N GLY A 210 -24.02 16.09 14.66
CA GLY A 210 -23.68 15.94 13.26
C GLY A 210 -24.05 14.57 12.66
N LEU A 211 -23.86 14.46 11.35
CA LEU A 211 -23.87 13.19 10.62
C LEU A 211 -22.51 13.01 9.95
N ARG A 212 -21.85 11.87 10.15
CA ARG A 212 -20.66 11.51 9.37
C ARG A 212 -21.10 10.70 8.16
N VAL A 213 -20.59 11.05 6.98
CA VAL A 213 -20.75 10.24 5.76
C VAL A 213 -19.38 9.69 5.37
N ASP A 214 -19.29 8.38 5.19
CA ASP A 214 -18.03 7.67 4.91
C ASP A 214 -18.01 7.07 3.50
N ARG A 215 -19.09 6.38 3.09
CA ARG A 215 -19.21 5.71 1.80
C ARG A 215 -20.58 5.93 1.17
N LEU A 216 -20.58 6.08 -0.15
CA LEU A 216 -21.76 6.07 -1.02
C LEU A 216 -21.37 5.28 -2.27
N ARG A 217 -22.07 4.19 -2.55
CA ARG A 217 -21.80 3.30 -3.69
C ARG A 217 -23.07 3.01 -4.48
N PHE A 218 -22.95 2.92 -5.80
CA PHE A 218 -23.93 2.21 -6.61
C PHE A 218 -23.76 0.69 -6.44
N VAL A 219 -24.86 -0.05 -6.61
CA VAL A 219 -24.94 -1.51 -6.55
C VAL A 219 -25.65 -1.98 -7.83
N GLY A 220 -25.03 -2.88 -8.58
CA GLY A 220 -25.56 -3.40 -9.84
C GLY A 220 -24.48 -4.04 -10.71
N GLU A 221 -24.86 -4.94 -11.59
CA GLU A 221 -23.94 -5.60 -12.52
C GLU A 221 -23.70 -4.72 -13.76
N ALA A 222 -22.57 -4.02 -13.80
CA ALA A 222 -22.15 -3.33 -15.02
C ALA A 222 -21.91 -4.37 -16.12
N SER A 223 -22.63 -4.27 -17.24
CA SER A 223 -22.59 -5.30 -18.29
C SER A 223 -21.17 -5.59 -18.79
N PRO A 224 -20.82 -6.84 -19.18
CA PRO A 224 -19.45 -7.18 -19.61
C PRO A 224 -18.92 -6.32 -20.76
N ALA A 225 -19.81 -5.84 -21.66
CA ALA A 225 -19.46 -4.87 -22.68
C ALA A 225 -19.07 -3.49 -22.10
N THR A 226 -19.81 -3.01 -21.09
CA THR A 226 -19.50 -1.76 -20.38
C THR A 226 -18.18 -1.85 -19.63
N ILE A 227 -17.92 -2.94 -18.90
CA ILE A 227 -16.64 -3.14 -18.18
C ILE A 227 -15.48 -3.20 -19.19
N ARG A 228 -15.60 -3.95 -20.29
CA ARG A 228 -14.57 -4.00 -21.35
C ARG A 228 -14.29 -2.61 -21.94
N ARG A 229 -15.34 -1.82 -22.25
CA ARG A 229 -15.22 -0.45 -22.76
C ARG A 229 -14.53 0.48 -21.77
N ARG A 230 -14.95 0.47 -20.49
CA ARG A 230 -14.32 1.27 -19.43
C ARG A 230 -12.86 0.89 -19.23
N LEU A 231 -12.53 -0.40 -19.19
CA LEU A 231 -11.15 -0.88 -19.02
C LEU A 231 -10.26 -0.47 -20.19
N ALA A 232 -10.76 -0.56 -21.42
CA ALA A 232 -10.05 -0.10 -22.62
C ALA A 232 -9.82 1.42 -22.62
N ALA A 233 -10.76 2.22 -22.10
CA ALA A 233 -10.57 3.66 -21.91
C ALA A 233 -9.53 3.97 -20.82
N ALA A 234 -9.61 3.29 -19.67
CA ALA A 234 -8.67 3.47 -18.56
C ALA A 234 -7.23 3.10 -18.96
N LEU A 235 -7.04 2.03 -19.74
CA LEU A 235 -5.74 1.62 -20.29
C LEU A 235 -5.12 2.64 -21.28
N LYS A 236 -5.94 3.54 -21.86
CA LYS A 236 -5.49 4.63 -22.74
C LYS A 236 -5.24 5.94 -22.01
N SER A 237 -5.57 6.06 -20.72
CA SER A 237 -5.43 7.32 -19.98
C SER A 237 -3.96 7.71 -19.79
N GLU A 238 -3.56 8.89 -20.27
CA GLU A 238 -2.18 9.41 -20.14
C GLU A 238 -1.83 9.80 -18.70
N ASP A 239 -2.83 10.12 -17.87
CA ASP A 239 -2.66 10.28 -16.43
C ASP A 239 -2.45 8.90 -15.78
N PHE A 240 -1.22 8.64 -15.33
CA PHE A 240 -0.84 7.37 -14.70
C PHE A 240 -1.51 7.14 -13.32
N PHE A 241 -1.94 8.20 -12.61
CA PHE A 241 -2.68 8.07 -11.35
C PHE A 241 -4.12 7.63 -11.61
N GLU A 242 -4.84 8.32 -12.49
CA GLU A 242 -6.21 7.98 -12.85
C GLU A 242 -6.27 6.68 -13.67
N ARG A 243 -5.28 6.38 -14.53
CA ARG A 243 -5.08 5.04 -15.14
C ARG A 243 -5.08 3.95 -14.06
N ARG A 244 -4.17 4.04 -13.08
CA ARG A 244 -4.04 3.02 -12.02
C ARG A 244 -5.30 2.92 -11.17
N ARG A 245 -5.91 4.05 -10.79
CA ARG A 245 -7.12 4.13 -9.98
C ARG A 245 -8.30 3.50 -10.72
N SER A 246 -8.58 3.93 -11.95
CA SER A 246 -9.70 3.44 -12.75
C SER A 246 -9.56 1.96 -13.10
N ILE A 247 -8.38 1.49 -13.50
CA ILE A 247 -8.16 0.05 -13.75
C ILE A 247 -8.48 -0.77 -12.51
N ARG A 248 -8.01 -0.35 -11.32
CA ARG A 248 -8.33 -1.05 -10.05
C ARG A 248 -9.84 -1.05 -9.78
N SER A 249 -10.50 0.11 -9.86
CA SER A 249 -11.95 0.22 -9.63
C SER A 249 -12.77 -0.63 -10.61
N ILE A 250 -12.43 -0.61 -11.89
CA ILE A 250 -13.15 -1.38 -12.93
C ILE A 250 -12.96 -2.89 -12.74
N LEU A 251 -11.77 -3.34 -12.34
CA LEU A 251 -11.54 -4.75 -11.98
C LEU A 251 -12.30 -5.15 -10.71
N MET A 252 -12.41 -4.24 -9.73
CA MET A 252 -13.20 -4.48 -8.51
C MET A 252 -14.70 -4.72 -8.80
N LEU A 253 -15.26 -4.10 -9.85
CA LEU A 253 -16.67 -4.33 -10.27
C LEU A 253 -16.95 -5.73 -10.83
N LEU A 254 -15.92 -6.52 -11.18
CA LEU A 254 -16.10 -7.89 -11.67
C LEU A 254 -16.32 -8.88 -10.50
N PRO A 255 -17.17 -9.91 -10.65
CA PRO A 255 -17.17 -11.10 -9.79
C PRO A 255 -15.76 -11.72 -9.74
N ASP A 256 -15.37 -12.34 -8.62
CA ASP A 256 -13.97 -12.68 -8.35
C ASP A 256 -13.35 -13.58 -9.43
N THR A 257 -14.07 -14.60 -9.91
CA THR A 257 -13.62 -15.48 -11.00
C THR A 257 -13.31 -14.71 -12.30
N ALA A 258 -14.12 -13.70 -12.63
CA ALA A 258 -13.88 -12.83 -13.78
C ALA A 258 -12.78 -11.80 -13.50
N ARG A 259 -12.68 -11.28 -12.27
CA ARG A 259 -11.61 -10.38 -11.81
C ARG A 259 -10.24 -11.06 -11.92
N VAL A 260 -10.13 -12.31 -11.48
CA VAL A 260 -8.91 -13.13 -11.62
C VAL A 260 -8.51 -13.24 -13.09
N THR A 261 -9.45 -13.63 -13.95
CA THR A 261 -9.19 -13.80 -15.39
C THR A 261 -8.68 -12.50 -16.04
N ALA A 262 -9.35 -11.36 -15.75
CA ALA A 262 -8.97 -10.06 -16.30
C ALA A 262 -7.64 -9.54 -15.75
N ALA A 263 -7.43 -9.62 -14.43
CA ALA A 263 -6.21 -9.13 -13.79
C ALA A 263 -4.98 -9.98 -14.14
N VAL A 264 -5.11 -11.32 -14.21
CA VAL A 264 -4.03 -12.21 -14.68
C VAL A 264 -3.70 -11.94 -16.16
N LYS A 265 -4.70 -11.63 -17.02
CA LYS A 265 -4.42 -11.22 -18.41
C LYS A 265 -3.62 -9.92 -18.47
N LEU A 266 -3.94 -8.92 -17.65
CA LEU A 266 -3.17 -7.67 -17.55
C LEU A 266 -1.74 -7.94 -17.05
N LEU A 267 -1.55 -8.76 -16.02
CA LEU A 267 -0.21 -9.14 -15.52
C LEU A 267 0.59 -10.01 -16.50
N LYS A 268 -0.05 -10.64 -17.50
CA LYS A 268 0.62 -11.38 -18.58
C LYS A 268 0.97 -10.52 -19.79
N SER A 269 0.40 -9.32 -19.95
CA SER A 269 0.74 -8.45 -21.07
C SER A 269 2.17 -7.88 -20.92
N PRO A 270 3.00 -7.91 -21.98
CA PRO A 270 4.31 -7.26 -21.98
C PRO A 270 4.20 -5.72 -21.98
N GLU A 271 3.12 -5.18 -22.53
CA GLU A 271 2.83 -3.73 -22.60
C GLU A 271 2.25 -3.17 -21.30
N ALA A 272 1.99 -4.02 -20.29
CA ALA A 272 1.40 -3.56 -19.04
C ALA A 272 2.40 -2.73 -18.24
N LEU A 273 2.23 -1.41 -18.28
CA LEU A 273 2.97 -0.45 -17.45
C LEU A 273 2.96 -0.83 -15.96
N PRO A 274 4.02 -0.56 -15.20
CA PRO A 274 4.11 -0.86 -13.76
C PRO A 274 2.87 -0.49 -12.93
N SER A 275 2.24 0.66 -13.18
CA SER A 275 1.03 1.10 -12.48
C SER A 275 -0.21 0.29 -12.86
N THR A 276 -0.33 -0.14 -14.13
CA THR A 276 -1.35 -1.11 -14.60
C THR A 276 -1.15 -2.47 -13.94
N ARG A 277 0.09 -2.95 -13.87
CA ARG A 277 0.42 -4.22 -13.19
C ARG A 277 0.09 -4.14 -11.71
N ARG A 278 0.46 -3.04 -11.06
CA ARG A 278 0.09 -2.75 -9.68
C ARG A 278 -1.43 -2.69 -9.50
N ALA A 279 -2.19 -2.05 -10.39
CA ALA A 279 -3.65 -2.02 -10.32
C ALA A 279 -4.27 -3.43 -10.38
N ALA A 280 -3.78 -4.27 -11.30
CA ALA A 280 -4.22 -5.66 -11.43
C ALA A 280 -3.86 -6.51 -10.20
N ARG A 281 -2.64 -6.36 -9.66
CA ARG A 281 -2.20 -7.05 -8.43
C ARG A 281 -2.98 -6.58 -7.19
N ASP A 282 -3.17 -5.27 -7.04
CA ASP A 282 -3.96 -4.65 -5.96
C ASP A 282 -5.49 -4.94 -6.11
N ALA A 283 -5.92 -5.55 -7.21
CA ALA A 283 -7.27 -6.07 -7.45
C ALA A 283 -7.38 -7.61 -7.34
N LEU A 284 -6.29 -8.37 -7.57
CA LEU A 284 -6.23 -9.78 -7.18
C LEU A 284 -6.21 -9.94 -5.66
N ALA A 285 -5.52 -9.04 -4.95
CA ALA A 285 -5.40 -9.03 -3.50
C ALA A 285 -6.73 -8.90 -2.72
N SER A 286 -7.85 -8.60 -3.38
CA SER A 286 -9.19 -8.50 -2.78
C SER A 286 -10.06 -9.74 -2.98
N VAL A 287 -9.61 -10.73 -3.75
CA VAL A 287 -10.37 -11.95 -4.06
C VAL A 287 -10.63 -12.77 -2.79
N ALA A 288 -11.90 -13.11 -2.56
CA ALA A 288 -12.42 -13.81 -1.39
C ALA A 288 -13.02 -15.19 -1.74
N GLU A 289 -13.53 -15.39 -2.96
CA GLU A 289 -14.09 -16.67 -3.43
C GLU A 289 -12.99 -17.76 -3.53
N ASP A 290 -13.12 -18.84 -2.75
CA ASP A 290 -12.11 -19.92 -2.73
C ASP A 290 -11.92 -20.63 -4.10
N SER A 291 -12.94 -20.61 -4.97
CA SER A 291 -12.87 -21.04 -6.38
C SER A 291 -11.96 -20.13 -7.23
N ALA A 292 -12.11 -18.81 -7.09
CA ALA A 292 -11.29 -17.82 -7.78
C ALA A 292 -9.85 -17.82 -7.22
N VAL A 293 -9.67 -18.01 -5.91
CA VAL A 293 -8.36 -18.27 -5.29
C VAL A 293 -7.70 -19.50 -5.90
N SER A 294 -8.44 -20.59 -6.07
CA SER A 294 -7.92 -21.83 -6.68
C SER A 294 -7.44 -21.60 -8.12
N ALA A 295 -8.10 -20.74 -8.89
CA ALA A 295 -7.63 -20.33 -10.21
C ALA A 295 -6.29 -19.56 -10.15
N VAL A 296 -6.06 -18.71 -9.14
CA VAL A 296 -4.75 -18.05 -8.92
C VAL A 296 -3.67 -19.05 -8.49
N ILE A 297 -4.03 -20.06 -7.69
CA ILE A 297 -3.12 -21.14 -7.28
C ILE A 297 -2.68 -21.98 -8.50
N ALA A 298 -3.59 -22.25 -9.44
CA ALA A 298 -3.27 -22.91 -10.71
C ALA A 298 -2.35 -22.05 -11.59
N GLU A 299 -2.61 -20.75 -11.71
CA GLU A 299 -1.73 -19.82 -12.44
C GLU A 299 -0.32 -19.73 -11.83
N LEU A 300 -0.22 -19.78 -10.50
CA LEU A 300 1.05 -19.86 -9.76
C LEU A 300 1.86 -21.14 -10.03
N GLY A 301 1.24 -22.20 -10.56
CA GLY A 301 1.95 -23.41 -11.01
C GLY A 301 2.80 -23.17 -12.26
N ARG A 302 2.35 -22.25 -13.15
CA ARG A 302 3.03 -21.96 -14.44
C ARG A 302 3.73 -20.59 -14.49
N ALA A 303 3.48 -19.71 -13.52
CA ALA A 303 4.06 -18.36 -13.50
C ALA A 303 5.57 -18.35 -13.21
N ARG A 304 6.31 -17.56 -14.02
CA ARG A 304 7.71 -17.14 -13.79
C ARG A 304 7.75 -15.69 -13.29
N ALA A 305 8.88 -15.21 -12.77
CA ALA A 305 9.05 -13.80 -12.39
C ALA A 305 8.97 -12.87 -13.63
N PRO A 306 8.47 -11.62 -13.53
CA PRO A 306 7.95 -10.98 -12.31
C PRO A 306 6.55 -11.44 -11.90
N LEU A 307 5.72 -11.91 -12.85
CA LEU A 307 4.32 -12.33 -12.62
C LEU A 307 4.15 -13.21 -11.37
N ARG A 308 5.04 -14.20 -11.17
CA ARG A 308 5.02 -15.11 -10.02
C ARG A 308 5.03 -14.38 -8.67
N LEU A 309 5.88 -13.36 -8.52
CA LEU A 309 6.00 -12.61 -7.26
C LEU A 309 4.74 -11.76 -7.03
N GLU A 310 4.19 -11.18 -8.10
CA GLU A 310 2.94 -10.42 -8.04
C GLU A 310 1.75 -11.32 -7.64
N LEU A 311 1.66 -12.53 -8.19
CA LEU A 311 0.63 -13.51 -7.82
C LEU A 311 0.81 -14.06 -6.40
N LEU A 312 2.04 -14.31 -5.93
CA LEU A 312 2.29 -14.77 -4.55
C LEU A 312 1.93 -13.69 -3.52
N TRP A 313 2.33 -12.44 -3.78
CA TRP A 313 1.96 -11.30 -2.94
C TRP A 313 0.44 -11.09 -2.92
N ALA A 314 -0.22 -11.21 -4.08
CA ALA A 314 -1.68 -11.12 -4.15
C ALA A 314 -2.38 -12.25 -3.39
N LEU A 315 -1.97 -13.51 -3.59
CA LEU A 315 -2.51 -14.68 -2.89
C LEU A 315 -2.43 -14.50 -1.38
N SER A 316 -1.28 -14.11 -0.85
CA SER A 316 -1.11 -13.92 0.59
C SER A 316 -1.91 -12.72 1.16
N SER A 317 -2.27 -11.75 0.31
CA SER A 317 -3.11 -10.61 0.69
C SER A 317 -4.61 -10.95 0.72
N MET A 318 -5.06 -11.98 -0.02
CA MET A 318 -6.48 -12.31 -0.22
C MET A 318 -7.22 -12.64 1.09
N PRO A 319 -8.44 -12.10 1.32
CA PRO A 319 -9.25 -12.37 2.51
C PRO A 319 -9.85 -13.79 2.62
N SER A 320 -9.42 -14.75 1.78
CA SER A 320 -9.86 -16.16 1.81
C SER A 320 -9.16 -17.01 2.89
N ARG A 321 -9.81 -18.12 3.28
CA ARG A 321 -9.20 -19.19 4.10
C ARG A 321 -8.20 -20.03 3.31
N VAL A 322 -8.59 -20.52 2.13
CA VAL A 322 -7.72 -21.31 1.24
C VAL A 322 -6.47 -20.53 0.86
N ALA A 323 -6.60 -19.23 0.58
CA ALA A 323 -5.47 -18.35 0.27
C ALA A 323 -4.48 -18.25 1.45
N ARG A 324 -4.98 -18.08 2.67
CA ARG A 324 -4.15 -18.06 3.89
C ARG A 324 -3.41 -19.39 4.08
N GLU A 325 -4.12 -20.52 4.03
CA GLU A 325 -3.55 -21.85 4.29
C GLU A 325 -2.47 -22.20 3.25
N GLU A 326 -2.73 -21.94 1.96
CA GLU A 326 -1.77 -22.15 0.88
C GLU A 326 -0.55 -21.22 1.00
N SER A 327 -0.75 -19.94 1.37
CA SER A 327 0.36 -19.01 1.59
C SER A 327 1.24 -19.40 2.78
N ILE A 328 0.66 -19.86 3.89
CA ILE A 328 1.41 -20.40 5.04
C ILE A 328 2.17 -21.66 4.62
N ARG A 329 1.53 -22.59 3.89
CA ARG A 329 2.16 -23.82 3.39
C ARG A 329 3.36 -23.51 2.49
N ARG A 330 3.21 -22.59 1.53
CA ARG A 330 4.30 -22.16 0.62
C ARG A 330 5.41 -21.42 1.34
N ALA A 331 5.11 -20.52 2.28
CA ALA A 331 6.15 -19.83 3.05
C ALA A 331 6.95 -20.82 3.94
N SER A 332 6.26 -21.82 4.51
CA SER A 332 6.85 -22.87 5.34
C SER A 332 7.74 -23.86 4.58
N ALA A 333 7.42 -24.14 3.31
CA ALA A 333 8.06 -25.22 2.55
C ALA A 333 9.59 -24.97 2.40
N PRO A 334 10.45 -25.96 2.69
CA PRO A 334 11.91 -25.80 2.57
C PRO A 334 12.37 -25.42 1.16
N THR A 335 11.70 -25.96 0.14
CA THR A 335 12.02 -25.79 -1.29
C THR A 335 11.60 -24.44 -1.87
N THR A 336 10.80 -23.62 -1.18
CA THR A 336 10.39 -22.30 -1.68
C THR A 336 11.60 -21.37 -1.76
N ALA A 337 11.78 -20.74 -2.93
CA ALA A 337 12.88 -19.84 -3.22
C ALA A 337 12.77 -18.53 -2.41
N THR A 338 13.91 -17.89 -2.13
CA THR A 338 13.99 -16.65 -1.35
C THR A 338 13.04 -15.54 -1.85
N PRO A 339 13.00 -15.18 -3.14
CA PRO A 339 12.05 -14.15 -3.63
C PRO A 339 10.57 -14.53 -3.43
N ASP A 340 10.22 -15.81 -3.61
CA ASP A 340 8.86 -16.32 -3.41
C ASP A 340 8.43 -16.18 -1.94
N ARG A 341 9.30 -16.59 -1.00
CA ARG A 341 9.02 -16.50 0.44
C ARG A 341 8.94 -15.05 0.92
N VAL A 342 9.78 -14.16 0.37
CA VAL A 342 9.72 -12.72 0.64
C VAL A 342 8.39 -12.11 0.17
N ALA A 343 7.96 -12.41 -1.06
CA ALA A 343 6.70 -11.88 -1.60
C ALA A 343 5.46 -12.31 -0.80
N LEU A 344 5.47 -13.55 -0.28
CA LEU A 344 4.44 -14.05 0.65
C LEU A 344 4.48 -13.26 1.98
N LEU A 345 5.64 -13.20 2.65
CA LEU A 345 5.77 -12.56 3.97
C LEU A 345 5.44 -11.05 3.95
N GLN A 346 5.85 -10.33 2.89
CA GLN A 346 5.51 -8.91 2.68
C GLN A 346 4.01 -8.63 2.63
N ALA A 347 3.21 -9.62 2.20
CA ALA A 347 1.76 -9.52 2.15
C ALA A 347 1.10 -9.95 3.46
N MET A 348 1.63 -10.96 4.16
CA MET A 348 1.14 -11.40 5.48
C MET A 348 1.16 -10.26 6.51
N GLY A 349 2.27 -9.51 6.59
CA GLY A 349 2.39 -8.37 7.52
C GLY A 349 1.33 -7.28 7.31
N ARG A 350 0.89 -7.05 6.07
CA ARG A 350 -0.14 -6.05 5.73
C ARG A 350 -1.54 -6.42 6.20
N ARG A 351 -1.76 -7.67 6.61
CA ARG A 351 -3.05 -8.14 7.15
C ARG A 351 -3.15 -8.02 8.67
N HIS A 352 -2.10 -7.52 9.35
CA HIS A 352 -1.97 -7.55 10.82
C HIS A 352 -2.26 -8.96 11.40
N ALA A 353 -1.87 -10.00 10.65
CA ALA A 353 -2.34 -11.35 10.89
C ALA A 353 -1.74 -11.96 12.16
N ILE A 354 -2.60 -12.32 13.12
CA ILE A 354 -2.24 -13.08 14.33
C ILE A 354 -1.55 -14.43 13.96
N ASP A 355 -1.81 -14.93 12.75
CA ASP A 355 -1.27 -16.15 12.14
C ASP A 355 0.27 -16.16 11.90
N VAL A 356 1.02 -15.15 12.35
CA VAL A 356 2.50 -15.19 12.27
C VAL A 356 3.09 -16.26 13.21
N ALA A 357 2.45 -16.59 14.34
CA ALA A 357 2.93 -17.63 15.27
C ALA A 357 3.19 -19.01 14.61
N PRO A 358 2.30 -19.54 13.75
CA PRO A 358 2.58 -20.69 12.88
C PRO A 358 3.82 -20.59 11.97
N LEU A 359 4.19 -19.39 11.51
CA LEU A 359 5.37 -19.17 10.65
C LEU A 359 6.67 -19.24 11.48
N LEU A 360 6.62 -18.77 12.72
CA LEU A 360 7.77 -18.73 13.62
C LEU A 360 8.33 -20.11 13.94
N LYS A 361 7.47 -21.12 14.07
CA LYS A 361 7.89 -22.53 14.20
C LYS A 361 8.51 -23.12 12.93
N ARG A 362 8.57 -22.40 11.81
CA ARG A 362 8.86 -22.92 10.45
C ARG A 362 9.86 -22.09 9.64
N ILE A 363 10.19 -20.87 10.09
CA ILE A 363 11.25 -20.03 9.54
C ILE A 363 12.42 -20.02 10.55
N PRO A 364 13.30 -21.04 10.53
CA PRO A 364 14.39 -21.15 11.49
C PRO A 364 15.45 -20.05 11.30
N PRO A 365 16.19 -19.67 12.36
CA PRO A 365 17.42 -18.88 12.33
C PRO A 365 18.03 -18.62 10.95
N LYS A 366 18.73 -19.65 10.46
CA LYS A 366 19.65 -19.67 9.31
C LYS A 366 18.96 -19.54 7.94
N ARG A 367 18.24 -18.44 7.71
CA ARG A 367 17.70 -18.00 6.41
C ARG A 367 18.44 -16.78 5.83
N PRO A 368 18.39 -16.56 4.51
CA PRO A 368 18.88 -15.33 3.86
C PRO A 368 18.24 -14.06 4.43
N TRP A 369 19.01 -12.97 4.44
CA TRP A 369 18.58 -11.69 5.03
C TRP A 369 17.24 -11.13 4.50
N PRO A 370 16.84 -11.27 3.21
CA PRO A 370 15.56 -10.75 2.74
C PRO A 370 14.35 -11.43 3.40
N GLU A 371 14.45 -12.74 3.66
CA GLU A 371 13.38 -13.51 4.32
C GLU A 371 13.21 -13.09 5.78
N ARG A 372 14.34 -12.85 6.46
CA ARG A 372 14.37 -12.32 7.83
C ARG A 372 13.74 -10.93 7.88
N ALA A 373 14.17 -10.00 7.01
CA ALA A 373 13.60 -8.66 6.93
C ALA A 373 12.09 -8.68 6.64
N ALA A 374 11.62 -9.56 5.74
CA ALA A 374 10.20 -9.72 5.46
C ALA A 374 9.41 -10.25 6.68
N LEU A 375 9.96 -11.22 7.42
CA LEU A 375 9.37 -11.76 8.64
C LEU A 375 9.34 -10.70 9.76
N ILE A 376 10.44 -9.98 10.00
CA ILE A 376 10.52 -8.89 10.98
C ILE A 376 9.48 -7.80 10.65
N SER A 377 9.37 -7.40 9.38
CA SER A 377 8.38 -6.43 8.93
C SER A 377 6.93 -6.88 9.19
N ALA A 378 6.66 -8.19 9.19
CA ALA A 378 5.35 -8.74 9.52
C ALA A 378 5.13 -8.90 11.04
N LEU A 379 6.17 -9.27 11.81
CA LEU A 379 6.13 -9.33 13.27
C LEU A 379 5.88 -7.95 13.89
N ARG A 380 6.49 -6.90 13.32
CA ARG A 380 6.41 -5.53 13.79
C ARG A 380 4.98 -4.94 13.81
N THR A 381 4.04 -5.54 13.07
CA THR A 381 2.61 -5.15 13.04
C THR A 381 1.71 -6.02 13.95
N CYS A 382 2.31 -6.91 14.75
CA CYS A 382 1.61 -7.87 15.60
C CYS A 382 1.98 -7.66 17.08
N ALA A 383 1.27 -6.76 17.77
CA ALA A 383 1.44 -6.50 19.20
C ALA A 383 1.00 -7.71 20.07
N THR A 384 1.84 -8.72 20.16
CA THR A 384 1.57 -10.00 20.84
C THR A 384 2.85 -10.56 21.47
N ALA A 385 2.72 -11.30 22.59
CA ALA A 385 3.84 -11.93 23.27
C ALA A 385 4.70 -12.81 22.33
N ASN A 386 4.04 -13.63 21.51
CA ASN A 386 4.70 -14.51 20.51
C ASN A 386 5.55 -13.73 19.48
N ALA A 387 5.21 -12.47 19.19
CA ALA A 387 6.00 -11.65 18.28
C ALA A 387 7.28 -11.14 18.95
N ILE A 388 7.21 -10.77 20.25
CA ILE A 388 8.40 -10.42 21.05
C ILE A 388 9.33 -11.64 21.16
N ASP A 389 8.79 -12.80 21.57
CA ASP A 389 9.54 -14.07 21.69
C ASP A 389 10.36 -14.36 20.41
N ALA A 390 9.76 -14.18 19.23
CA ALA A 390 10.39 -14.42 17.95
C ALA A 390 11.37 -13.35 17.49
N LEU A 391 11.09 -12.07 17.74
CA LEU A 391 12.06 -11.03 17.44
C LEU A 391 13.33 -11.21 18.30
N ILE A 392 13.20 -11.59 19.57
CA ILE A 392 14.32 -11.99 20.43
C ILE A 392 15.05 -13.22 19.86
N ALA A 393 14.34 -14.24 19.39
CA ALA A 393 14.95 -15.39 18.72
C ALA A 393 15.70 -15.00 17.42
N ILE A 394 15.26 -13.97 16.71
CA ILE A 394 15.98 -13.41 15.56
C ILE A 394 17.22 -12.62 15.99
N LEU A 395 17.16 -11.82 17.07
CA LEU A 395 18.33 -11.12 17.62
C LEU A 395 19.45 -12.07 18.08
N LYS A 396 19.12 -13.29 18.52
CA LYS A 396 20.10 -14.30 18.96
C LYS A 396 20.96 -14.87 17.82
N GLU A 397 20.41 -14.96 16.60
CA GLU A 397 21.16 -15.34 15.39
C GLU A 397 20.71 -14.44 14.21
N PRO A 398 21.10 -13.17 14.10
CA PRO A 398 20.46 -12.23 13.16
C PRO A 398 20.88 -12.43 11.69
N GLY A 399 22.08 -12.97 11.43
CA GLY A 399 22.55 -13.30 10.07
C GLY A 399 22.92 -12.12 9.16
N SER A 400 22.49 -10.89 9.50
CA SER A 400 23.05 -9.62 9.02
C SER A 400 22.82 -8.51 10.04
N VAL A 401 23.65 -7.48 10.02
CA VAL A 401 23.47 -6.25 10.84
C VAL A 401 22.05 -5.72 10.68
N ARG A 402 21.63 -5.51 9.43
CA ARG A 402 20.31 -5.02 9.07
C ARG A 402 19.13 -5.83 9.65
N ALA A 403 19.29 -7.14 9.86
CA ALA A 403 18.26 -7.97 10.49
C ALA A 403 18.27 -7.89 12.03
N ALA A 404 19.40 -7.55 12.66
CA ALA A 404 19.44 -7.15 14.06
C ALA A 404 18.75 -5.79 14.25
N ASP A 405 19.13 -4.79 13.44
CA ASP A 405 18.59 -3.42 13.48
C ASP A 405 17.06 -3.40 13.32
N ASP A 406 16.54 -4.07 12.29
CA ASP A 406 15.10 -4.11 12.02
C ASP A 406 14.34 -4.81 13.15
N ALA A 407 14.93 -5.84 13.77
CA ALA A 407 14.28 -6.60 14.83
C ALA A 407 14.34 -5.87 16.19
N ALA A 408 15.44 -5.19 16.51
CA ALA A 408 15.56 -4.28 17.64
C ALA A 408 14.59 -3.09 17.50
N SER A 409 14.49 -2.54 16.28
CA SER A 409 13.52 -1.50 15.92
C SER A 409 12.08 -2.00 16.07
N ALA A 410 11.79 -3.25 15.71
CA ALA A 410 10.48 -3.85 15.90
C ALA A 410 10.17 -4.10 17.39
N LEU A 411 11.12 -4.59 18.19
CA LEU A 411 10.96 -4.77 19.63
C LEU A 411 10.72 -3.44 20.35
N THR A 412 11.46 -2.40 19.97
CA THR A 412 11.30 -1.03 20.51
C THR A 412 9.92 -0.46 20.17
N ARG A 413 9.48 -0.60 18.91
CA ARG A 413 8.13 -0.20 18.47
C ARG A 413 7.05 -0.94 19.25
N LEU A 414 7.22 -2.25 19.48
CA LEU A 414 6.20 -3.10 20.10
C LEU A 414 6.09 -2.94 21.62
N SER A 415 7.20 -2.67 22.32
CA SER A 415 7.26 -2.59 23.79
C SER A 415 7.32 -1.18 24.36
N GLY A 416 7.70 -0.19 23.55
CA GLY A 416 8.00 1.17 24.02
C GLY A 416 9.31 1.29 24.83
N LYS A 417 10.18 0.27 24.83
CA LYS A 417 11.50 0.27 25.49
C LYS A 417 12.61 0.19 24.45
N ASP A 418 13.66 1.01 24.58
CA ASP A 418 14.87 0.86 23.78
C ASP A 418 15.93 0.10 24.61
N LEU A 419 16.36 -1.06 24.11
CA LEU A 419 17.44 -1.88 24.66
C LEU A 419 18.49 -2.20 23.57
N GLY A 420 18.48 -1.45 22.46
CA GLY A 420 19.35 -1.64 21.31
C GLY A 420 19.27 -3.06 20.69
N PRO A 421 20.30 -3.49 19.97
CA PRO A 421 20.37 -4.83 19.36
C PRO A 421 20.80 -5.95 20.33
N SER A 422 20.76 -5.72 21.64
CA SER A 422 21.26 -6.69 22.64
C SER A 422 20.26 -7.82 22.91
N ALA A 423 20.49 -8.97 22.29
CA ALA A 423 19.65 -10.17 22.44
C ALA A 423 19.46 -10.61 23.91
N SER A 424 20.49 -10.46 24.74
CA SER A 424 20.48 -10.81 26.17
C SER A 424 19.72 -9.80 27.02
N ALA A 425 19.86 -8.49 26.75
CA ALA A 425 19.08 -7.46 27.44
C ALA A 425 17.57 -7.62 27.17
N TRP A 426 17.20 -7.88 25.91
CA TRP A 426 15.82 -8.17 25.56
C TRP A 426 15.28 -9.45 26.19
N ASP A 427 16.06 -10.54 26.20
CA ASP A 427 15.69 -11.81 26.83
C ASP A 427 15.48 -11.66 28.35
N ALA A 428 16.36 -10.91 29.03
CA ALA A 428 16.25 -10.61 30.46
C ALA A 428 15.05 -9.71 30.79
N TRP A 429 14.85 -8.61 30.05
CA TRP A 429 13.69 -7.73 30.23
C TRP A 429 12.38 -8.49 30.01
N TRP A 430 12.31 -9.29 28.93
CA TRP A 430 11.10 -9.97 28.55
C TRP A 430 10.69 -11.07 29.53
N LYS A 431 11.65 -11.82 30.10
CA LYS A 431 11.39 -12.79 31.18
C LYS A 431 10.64 -12.21 32.38
N VAL A 432 10.85 -10.93 32.69
CA VAL A 432 10.21 -10.23 33.83
C VAL A 432 8.91 -9.53 33.42
N ASN A 433 8.80 -9.08 32.16
CA ASN A 433 7.71 -8.20 31.71
C ASN A 433 6.65 -8.92 30.84
N ARG A 434 6.81 -10.23 30.55
CA ARG A 434 6.01 -10.98 29.56
C ARG A 434 4.49 -10.84 29.74
N ASP A 435 4.03 -10.94 30.98
CA ASP A 435 2.60 -11.01 31.31
C ASP A 435 2.01 -9.65 31.72
N SER A 436 2.84 -8.59 31.79
CA SER A 436 2.46 -7.24 32.23
C SER A 436 2.76 -6.13 31.20
N ALA A 437 3.54 -6.41 30.16
CA ALA A 437 3.91 -5.43 29.14
C ALA A 437 2.73 -5.00 28.25
N VAL A 438 2.42 -3.70 28.25
CA VAL A 438 1.44 -3.10 27.34
C VAL A 438 2.03 -2.96 25.94
N LEU A 439 1.86 -4.01 25.12
CA LEU A 439 2.32 -4.03 23.73
C LEU A 439 1.41 -3.18 22.83
N ASN A 440 2.01 -2.39 21.94
CA ASN A 440 1.31 -1.54 20.97
C ASN A 440 2.14 -1.46 19.67
N ASP A 441 1.53 -1.19 18.52
CA ASP A 441 2.31 -1.03 17.26
C ASP A 441 2.62 0.46 16.95
N THR A 442 2.60 1.36 17.92
CA THR A 442 2.82 2.80 17.72
C THR A 442 4.05 3.37 18.45
N GLY A 443 4.84 2.53 19.11
CA GLY A 443 6.03 2.94 19.85
C GLY A 443 7.17 3.52 18.99
N ALA A 444 8.14 4.11 19.67
CA ALA A 444 9.28 4.81 19.07
C ALA A 444 10.20 3.89 18.24
N ARG A 445 11.05 4.51 17.42
CA ARG A 445 12.24 3.87 16.84
C ARG A 445 13.42 4.05 17.79
N PRO A 446 14.33 3.06 17.92
CA PRO A 446 15.48 3.15 18.80
C PRO A 446 16.50 4.18 18.31
N LYS A 447 17.33 4.69 19.21
CA LYS A 447 18.54 5.43 18.83
C LYS A 447 19.60 4.42 18.38
N MET A 448 20.27 4.70 17.26
CA MET A 448 21.34 3.84 16.74
C MET A 448 22.58 4.66 16.42
N GLU A 449 23.70 4.28 17.03
CA GLU A 449 25.00 4.95 16.90
C GLU A 449 25.70 4.53 15.61
N TYR A 450 25.21 5.07 14.49
CA TYR A 450 25.78 4.86 13.16
C TYR A 450 26.18 6.19 12.51
N ALA A 451 27.15 6.11 11.59
CA ALA A 451 27.44 7.20 10.67
C ALA A 451 26.14 7.61 9.94
N THR A 452 25.91 8.91 9.80
CA THR A 452 24.70 9.43 9.17
C THR A 452 24.99 10.00 7.78
N TYR A 453 23.98 9.97 6.91
CA TYR A 453 23.96 10.67 5.63
C TYR A 453 22.77 11.62 5.66
N TYR A 454 23.03 12.92 5.67
CA TYR A 454 22.06 13.97 5.99
C TYR A 454 21.26 13.69 7.29
N GLY A 455 21.94 13.27 8.35
CA GLY A 455 21.31 12.92 9.63
C GLY A 455 20.50 11.62 9.65
N ILE A 456 20.31 10.94 8.50
CA ILE A 456 19.68 9.62 8.44
C ILE A 456 20.74 8.56 8.80
N PRO A 457 20.52 7.69 9.81
CA PRO A 457 21.47 6.64 10.16
C PRO A 457 21.70 5.64 9.02
N VAL A 458 22.97 5.33 8.73
CA VAL A 458 23.38 4.36 7.71
C VAL A 458 23.85 3.08 8.39
N PRO A 459 23.10 1.95 8.27
CA PRO A 459 23.47 0.72 8.95
C PRO A 459 24.77 0.13 8.38
N ASN A 460 25.56 -0.54 9.22
CA ASN A 460 26.77 -1.26 8.81
C ASN A 460 26.47 -2.58 8.04
N GLY A 461 25.43 -2.56 7.21
CA GLY A 461 24.96 -3.66 6.35
C GLY A 461 25.44 -3.52 4.90
N ARG A 462 24.54 -3.73 3.95
CA ARG A 462 24.79 -3.66 2.50
C ARG A 462 24.15 -2.40 1.90
N VAL A 463 24.93 -1.35 1.74
CA VAL A 463 24.43 0.00 1.39
C VAL A 463 24.78 0.38 -0.05
N ALA A 464 23.82 0.94 -0.79
CA ALA A 464 24.08 1.57 -2.08
C ALA A 464 23.66 3.05 -2.06
N PHE A 465 24.59 3.95 -2.33
CA PHE A 465 24.29 5.37 -2.57
C PHE A 465 24.04 5.57 -4.06
N VAL A 466 22.92 6.19 -4.41
CA VAL A 466 22.47 6.47 -5.77
C VAL A 466 22.32 7.98 -5.89
N ILE A 467 23.28 8.62 -6.56
CA ILE A 467 23.50 10.08 -6.51
C ILE A 467 23.29 10.72 -7.88
N ASP A 468 22.48 11.76 -7.89
CA ASP A 468 22.23 12.64 -9.04
C ASP A 468 23.48 13.42 -9.45
N LEU A 469 23.73 13.47 -10.76
CA LEU A 469 24.67 14.37 -11.41
C LEU A 469 23.97 15.28 -12.43
N SER A 470 22.64 15.29 -12.53
CA SER A 470 21.97 16.07 -13.58
C SER A 470 22.22 17.57 -13.45
N GLY A 471 22.04 18.31 -14.55
CA GLY A 471 22.53 19.70 -14.69
C GLY A 471 22.12 20.68 -13.57
N SER A 472 20.94 20.48 -12.96
CA SER A 472 20.42 21.28 -11.84
C SER A 472 21.21 21.11 -10.54
N MET A 473 22.03 20.05 -10.41
CA MET A 473 22.96 19.89 -9.27
C MET A 473 24.09 20.94 -9.26
N LYS A 474 24.21 21.78 -10.30
CA LYS A 474 25.04 23.01 -10.32
C LYS A 474 24.41 24.18 -9.55
N GLU A 475 23.09 24.16 -9.34
CA GLU A 475 22.40 25.26 -8.68
C GLU A 475 22.92 25.42 -7.23
N PRO A 476 22.94 26.66 -6.72
CA PRO A 476 23.42 26.93 -5.37
C PRO A 476 22.51 26.28 -4.33
N VAL A 477 23.07 26.01 -3.15
CA VAL A 477 22.25 25.73 -1.97
C VAL A 477 21.65 27.05 -1.51
N SER A 478 20.33 27.19 -1.63
CA SER A 478 19.61 28.44 -1.31
C SER A 478 18.40 28.19 -0.42
N GLY A 479 18.42 28.77 0.78
CA GLY A 479 17.33 28.75 1.74
C GLY A 479 17.03 27.38 2.39
N GLY A 480 15.89 27.32 3.07
CA GLY A 480 15.30 26.11 3.64
C GLY A 480 16.18 25.29 4.58
N ARG A 481 15.76 24.04 4.77
CA ARG A 481 16.46 23.02 5.57
C ARG A 481 17.85 22.67 5.03
N ALA A 482 18.14 22.92 3.75
CA ALA A 482 19.47 22.71 3.19
C ALA A 482 20.53 23.63 3.83
N GLN A 483 20.23 24.92 3.94
CA GLN A 483 21.14 25.88 4.59
C GLN A 483 21.22 25.65 6.11
N GLU A 484 20.13 25.22 6.73
CA GLU A 484 20.13 24.84 8.15
C GLU A 484 20.98 23.59 8.42
N HIS A 485 20.92 22.56 7.56
CA HIS A 485 21.77 21.38 7.65
C HIS A 485 23.25 21.75 7.62
N ILE A 486 23.67 22.61 6.67
CA ILE A 486 25.06 23.10 6.59
C ILE A 486 25.50 23.80 7.89
N LYS A 487 24.64 24.63 8.49
CA LYS A 487 24.95 25.31 9.76
C LYS A 487 25.05 24.34 10.94
N ARG A 488 24.17 23.33 11.00
CA ARG A 488 24.09 22.35 12.11
C ARG A 488 25.12 21.23 12.03
N ALA A 489 25.67 20.93 10.84
CA ALA A 489 26.61 19.83 10.61
C ALA A 489 28.08 20.28 10.81
N PRO A 490 28.78 19.85 11.88
CA PRO A 490 30.13 20.36 12.19
C PRO A 490 31.15 20.10 11.08
N HIS A 491 31.04 18.96 10.38
CA HIS A 491 31.91 18.59 9.26
C HIS A 491 31.70 19.41 7.98
N LEU A 492 30.74 20.34 7.95
CA LEU A 492 30.50 21.26 6.83
C LEU A 492 30.85 22.71 7.14
N GLN A 493 31.07 23.08 8.42
CA GLN A 493 31.19 24.49 8.84
C GLN A 493 32.41 25.22 8.27
N GLU A 494 33.50 24.48 7.99
CA GLU A 494 34.74 25.01 7.40
C GLU A 494 34.81 24.84 5.87
N LEU A 495 33.75 24.32 5.23
CA LEU A 495 33.76 23.95 3.81
C LEU A 495 32.98 24.94 2.93
N GLU A 496 33.57 25.32 1.80
CA GLU A 496 32.98 26.26 0.84
C GLU A 496 31.94 25.57 -0.06
N ILE A 497 30.77 25.24 0.51
CA ILE A 497 29.67 24.55 -0.18
C ILE A 497 28.95 25.49 -1.15
N LYS A 498 29.33 25.46 -2.43
CA LYS A 498 28.76 26.33 -3.48
C LYS A 498 27.48 25.78 -4.11
N SER A 499 27.44 24.49 -4.44
CA SER A 499 26.34 23.86 -5.17
C SER A 499 25.71 22.69 -4.43
N ARG A 500 24.53 22.25 -4.89
CA ARG A 500 23.89 21.00 -4.44
C ARG A 500 24.80 19.79 -4.57
N LEU A 501 25.63 19.71 -5.62
CA LEU A 501 26.61 18.62 -5.75
C LEU A 501 27.72 18.70 -4.70
N ASP A 502 28.19 19.89 -4.32
CA ASP A 502 29.26 20.02 -3.32
C ASP A 502 28.79 19.56 -1.93
N LEU A 503 27.55 19.92 -1.56
CA LEU A 503 26.88 19.37 -0.38
C LEU A 503 26.78 17.84 -0.45
N ALA A 504 26.34 17.30 -1.59
CA ALA A 504 26.20 15.87 -1.82
C ALA A 504 27.53 15.09 -1.77
N LYS A 505 28.61 15.71 -2.25
CA LYS A 505 29.97 15.17 -2.19
C LYS A 505 30.45 15.06 -0.75
N GLU A 506 30.40 16.14 0.01
CA GLU A 506 30.99 16.17 1.36
C GLU A 506 30.18 15.35 2.36
N GLU A 507 28.85 15.32 2.26
CA GLU A 507 28.01 14.36 3.00
C GLU A 507 28.35 12.90 2.65
N LEU A 508 28.58 12.57 1.37
CA LEU A 508 28.96 11.22 0.99
C LEU A 508 30.38 10.88 1.49
N ILE A 509 31.32 11.82 1.44
CA ILE A 509 32.70 11.63 1.91
C ILE A 509 32.71 11.45 3.43
N HIS A 510 31.91 12.21 4.16
CA HIS A 510 31.73 12.07 5.61
C HIS A 510 31.22 10.66 5.96
N VAL A 511 30.08 10.24 5.40
CA VAL A 511 29.51 8.93 5.74
C VAL A 511 30.38 7.76 5.26
N VAL A 512 31.04 7.86 4.09
CA VAL A 512 31.98 6.83 3.61
C VAL A 512 33.17 6.67 4.55
N LYS A 513 33.69 7.76 5.14
CA LYS A 513 34.75 7.69 6.17
C LYS A 513 34.25 7.10 7.49
N GLY A 514 33.01 7.35 7.87
CA GLY A 514 32.41 6.87 9.12
C GLY A 514 31.89 5.42 9.11
N LEU A 515 31.75 4.79 7.94
CA LEU A 515 31.31 3.39 7.84
C LEU A 515 32.37 2.41 8.38
N GLN A 516 31.91 1.40 9.14
CA GLN A 516 32.77 0.39 9.75
C GLN A 516 33.22 -0.70 8.76
N PRO A 517 34.35 -1.40 8.99
CA PRO A 517 34.88 -2.43 8.08
C PRO A 517 33.90 -3.58 7.76
N GLU A 518 32.89 -3.81 8.58
CA GLU A 518 31.90 -4.89 8.43
C GLU A 518 30.90 -4.55 7.31
N ALA A 519 30.72 -3.26 7.04
CA ALA A 519 29.81 -2.76 6.03
C ALA A 519 30.29 -3.10 4.60
N TRP A 520 29.33 -3.15 3.69
CA TRP A 520 29.55 -3.34 2.26
C TRP A 520 28.88 -2.20 1.52
N LEU A 521 29.62 -1.49 0.66
CA LEU A 521 29.09 -0.32 -0.02
C LEU A 521 29.34 -0.31 -1.53
N THR A 522 28.45 0.39 -2.24
CA THR A 522 28.71 0.87 -3.60
C THR A 522 28.14 2.28 -3.75
N VAL A 523 28.73 3.06 -4.67
CA VAL A 523 28.26 4.40 -5.02
C VAL A 523 28.02 4.41 -6.52
N ILE A 524 26.79 4.71 -6.91
CA ILE A 524 26.31 4.79 -8.29
C ILE A 524 25.96 6.26 -8.54
N ALA A 525 26.70 6.89 -9.45
CA ALA A 525 26.35 8.22 -9.93
C ALA A 525 25.51 8.08 -11.20
N TYR A 526 24.49 8.94 -11.36
CA TYR A 526 23.63 8.93 -12.54
C TYR A 526 23.40 10.33 -13.11
N GLY A 527 23.49 10.44 -14.43
CA GLY A 527 23.06 11.59 -15.22
C GLY A 527 22.14 11.07 -16.34
N ASP A 528 22.54 11.20 -17.59
CA ASP A 528 21.87 10.53 -18.72
C ASP A 528 21.90 8.99 -18.61
N SER A 529 22.91 8.43 -17.94
CA SER A 529 23.01 7.00 -17.58
C SER A 529 23.65 6.83 -16.19
N ALA A 530 23.56 5.62 -15.62
CA ALA A 530 24.04 5.32 -14.28
C ALA A 530 25.25 4.35 -14.27
N GLN A 531 26.30 4.74 -13.55
CA GLN A 531 27.53 3.96 -13.44
C GLN A 531 28.04 3.90 -11.99
N PRO A 532 28.43 2.72 -11.48
CA PRO A 532 29.19 2.61 -10.24
C PRO A 532 30.54 3.30 -10.37
N ILE A 533 30.89 4.20 -9.43
CA ILE A 533 32.09 5.05 -9.57
C ILE A 533 33.41 4.31 -9.26
N VAL A 534 33.37 3.08 -8.70
CA VAL A 534 34.57 2.28 -8.38
C VAL A 534 34.64 0.94 -9.12
N THR A 535 33.57 0.14 -9.13
CA THR A 535 33.57 -1.19 -9.75
C THR A 535 32.19 -1.58 -10.26
N THR A 536 32.14 -2.23 -11.42
CA THR A 536 30.89 -2.79 -11.96
C THR A 536 30.42 -4.04 -11.23
N LYS A 537 31.29 -4.70 -10.44
CA LYS A 537 31.03 -5.96 -9.72
C LYS A 537 30.08 -5.84 -8.51
N GLY A 538 29.45 -4.67 -8.31
CA GLY A 538 28.47 -4.43 -7.24
C GLY A 538 29.06 -3.82 -5.97
N LEU A 539 28.73 -4.41 -4.82
CA LEU A 539 29.20 -3.97 -3.50
C LEU A 539 30.63 -4.45 -3.23
N GLN A 540 31.37 -3.66 -2.44
CA GLN A 540 32.69 -4.02 -1.91
C GLN A 540 32.69 -3.86 -0.38
N ARG A 541 33.41 -4.73 0.35
CA ARG A 541 33.62 -4.56 1.80
C ARG A 541 34.37 -3.25 2.06
N VAL A 542 33.96 -2.52 3.11
CA VAL A 542 34.64 -1.30 3.54
C VAL A 542 36.06 -1.61 3.97
N THR A 543 37.00 -0.84 3.44
CA THR A 543 38.43 -0.84 3.76
C THR A 543 38.95 0.58 3.59
N LYS A 544 40.02 0.95 4.30
CA LYS A 544 40.62 2.29 4.20
C LYS A 544 40.96 2.68 2.76
N SER A 545 41.58 1.76 2.00
CA SER A 545 41.88 1.92 0.58
C SER A 545 40.62 2.19 -0.27
N LEU A 546 39.49 1.50 0.00
CA LEU A 546 38.22 1.78 -0.67
C LEU A 546 37.66 3.15 -0.29
N GLN A 547 37.66 3.52 0.99
CA GLN A 547 37.17 4.82 1.48
C GLN A 547 37.95 5.99 0.86
N ASP A 548 39.28 5.87 0.76
CA ASP A 548 40.12 6.91 0.17
C ASP A 548 39.98 6.97 -1.36
N LYS A 549 39.84 5.81 -2.02
CA LYS A 549 39.55 5.73 -3.48
C LYS A 549 38.17 6.31 -3.83
N LEU A 550 37.16 6.06 -2.99
CA LEU A 550 35.85 6.69 -3.08
C LEU A 550 35.96 8.20 -2.88
N SER A 551 36.59 8.64 -1.79
CA SER A 551 36.75 10.07 -1.48
C SER A 551 37.36 10.86 -2.65
N ARG A 552 38.42 10.33 -3.27
CA ARG A 552 39.02 10.94 -4.48
C ARG A 552 38.05 10.98 -5.67
N ARG A 553 37.33 9.88 -5.94
CA ARG A 553 36.39 9.81 -7.08
C ARG A 553 35.10 10.60 -6.87
N VAL A 554 34.65 10.78 -5.62
CA VAL A 554 33.49 11.62 -5.28
C VAL A 554 33.83 13.10 -5.47
N ARG A 555 34.98 13.57 -4.98
CA ARG A 555 35.45 14.96 -5.23
C ARG A 555 35.50 15.29 -6.73
N ALA A 556 35.96 14.34 -7.54
CA ALA A 556 36.07 14.45 -9.00
C ALA A 556 34.74 14.34 -9.78
N LEU A 557 33.59 14.17 -9.13
CA LEU A 557 32.29 14.20 -9.81
C LEU A 557 31.96 15.63 -10.28
N SER A 558 31.33 15.75 -11.46
CA SER A 558 30.86 17.00 -12.03
C SER A 558 29.42 16.85 -12.55
N PRO A 559 28.56 17.88 -12.47
CA PRO A 559 27.19 17.76 -12.95
C PRO A 559 27.12 17.80 -14.49
N SER A 560 26.44 16.81 -15.07
CA SER A 560 26.27 16.63 -16.51
C SER A 560 24.95 15.91 -16.83
N GLY A 561 24.32 16.33 -17.92
CA GLY A 561 23.20 15.59 -18.51
C GLY A 561 21.84 15.73 -17.82
N LYS A 562 20.92 14.84 -18.21
CA LYS A 562 19.56 14.71 -17.70
C LYS A 562 19.51 13.81 -16.44
N THR A 563 18.31 13.49 -15.98
CA THR A 563 18.04 12.88 -14.66
C THR A 563 17.50 11.45 -14.82
N ASN A 564 18.36 10.45 -15.05
CA ASN A 564 17.98 9.05 -15.27
C ASN A 564 17.87 8.24 -13.95
N ILE A 565 16.92 8.62 -13.09
CA ILE A 565 16.68 7.93 -11.81
C ILE A 565 16.34 6.44 -12.01
N HIS A 566 15.78 6.07 -13.17
CA HIS A 566 15.50 4.69 -13.52
C HIS A 566 16.77 3.83 -13.62
N ASP A 567 17.77 4.21 -14.45
CA ASP A 567 19.03 3.45 -14.53
C ASP A 567 19.78 3.51 -13.18
N GLY A 568 19.70 4.63 -12.45
CA GLY A 568 20.29 4.76 -11.11
C GLY A 568 19.80 3.69 -10.13
N LEU A 569 18.48 3.58 -9.93
CA LEU A 569 17.88 2.58 -9.06
C LEU A 569 17.98 1.16 -9.63
N PHE A 570 17.81 0.99 -10.96
CA PHE A 570 17.94 -0.32 -11.61
C PHE A 570 19.36 -0.88 -11.44
N ARG A 571 20.40 -0.04 -11.52
CA ARG A 571 21.79 -0.44 -11.29
C ARG A 571 22.09 -0.81 -9.84
N ALA A 572 21.42 -0.18 -8.88
CA ALA A 572 21.51 -0.56 -7.46
C ALA A 572 20.84 -1.91 -7.19
N PHE A 573 19.68 -2.17 -7.82
CA PHE A 573 19.01 -3.46 -7.74
C PHE A 573 19.75 -4.57 -8.51
N HIS A 574 20.39 -4.25 -9.63
CA HIS A 574 20.97 -5.16 -10.61
C HIS A 574 22.34 -4.64 -11.12
N PRO A 575 23.45 -4.88 -10.39
CA PRO A 575 24.78 -4.35 -10.74
C PRO A 575 25.29 -4.73 -12.14
N ASP A 576 24.94 -5.94 -12.60
CA ASP A 576 25.27 -6.48 -13.92
C ASP A 576 24.31 -5.99 -15.04
N ARG A 577 23.47 -4.97 -14.78
CA ARG A 577 22.39 -4.46 -15.66
C ARG A 577 21.36 -5.51 -16.11
N LYS A 578 21.26 -6.64 -15.40
CA LYS A 578 20.25 -7.69 -15.64
C LYS A 578 19.86 -8.39 -14.33
N PRO A 579 18.59 -8.78 -14.14
CA PRO A 579 18.19 -9.56 -12.96
C PRO A 579 18.95 -10.88 -12.83
N SER A 580 19.60 -11.09 -11.69
CA SER A 580 20.37 -12.29 -11.36
C SER A 580 19.90 -12.89 -10.03
N LYS A 581 20.09 -14.22 -9.87
CA LYS A 581 19.92 -14.88 -8.56
C LYS A 581 20.85 -14.29 -7.50
N SER A 582 22.00 -13.76 -7.91
CA SER A 582 23.02 -13.24 -6.99
C SER A 582 22.63 -11.89 -6.38
N ASP A 583 21.75 -11.13 -7.01
CA ASP A 583 21.28 -9.82 -6.51
C ASP A 583 20.50 -9.96 -5.21
N VAL A 584 19.76 -11.08 -5.08
CA VAL A 584 18.97 -11.42 -3.89
C VAL A 584 19.87 -11.75 -2.69
N ALA A 585 21.02 -12.37 -2.94
CA ALA A 585 21.95 -12.81 -1.89
C ALA A 585 23.06 -11.80 -1.57
N ARG A 586 23.51 -11.02 -2.57
CA ARG A 586 24.70 -10.15 -2.51
C ARG A 586 24.43 -8.68 -2.87
N GLY A 587 23.22 -8.32 -3.28
CA GLY A 587 22.85 -6.92 -3.53
C GLY A 587 22.71 -6.11 -2.24
N PRO A 588 22.39 -4.80 -2.34
CA PRO A 588 22.12 -3.97 -1.17
C PRO A 588 20.91 -4.49 -0.39
N ASP A 589 20.91 -4.20 0.92
CA ASP A 589 19.73 -4.24 1.79
C ASP A 589 19.13 -2.84 2.02
N THR A 590 19.95 -1.80 1.83
CA THR A 590 19.59 -0.40 2.05
C THR A 590 20.10 0.45 0.89
N VAL A 591 19.24 1.31 0.33
CA VAL A 591 19.56 2.25 -0.75
C VAL A 591 19.31 3.67 -0.26
N PHE A 592 20.22 4.58 -0.54
CA PHE A 592 20.03 6.02 -0.39
C PHE A 592 19.95 6.66 -1.77
N LEU A 593 18.75 7.12 -2.15
CA LEU A 593 18.53 7.90 -3.35
C LEU A 593 18.63 9.39 -3.02
N LEU A 594 19.64 10.07 -3.56
CA LEU A 594 19.72 11.52 -3.59
C LEU A 594 19.24 12.03 -4.94
N THR A 595 18.31 12.99 -4.97
CA THR A 595 17.94 13.71 -6.20
C THR A 595 17.54 15.15 -5.91
N ASP A 596 17.77 16.03 -6.87
CA ASP A 596 17.27 17.40 -6.88
C ASP A 596 16.18 17.63 -7.94
N GLY A 597 15.83 16.58 -8.71
CA GLY A 597 15.00 16.70 -9.90
C GLY A 597 13.82 15.74 -9.97
N ASN A 598 13.08 15.85 -11.06
CA ASN A 598 12.13 14.82 -11.50
C ASN A 598 12.80 14.01 -12.63
N PRO A 599 12.49 12.71 -12.80
CA PRO A 599 13.07 11.90 -13.88
C PRO A 599 12.81 12.51 -15.25
N SER A 600 13.88 12.83 -15.99
CA SER A 600 13.83 13.55 -17.28
C SER A 600 14.38 12.75 -18.46
N THR A 601 14.91 11.54 -18.21
CA THR A 601 15.23 10.55 -19.25
C THR A 601 15.18 9.12 -18.68
N GLY A 602 15.39 8.12 -19.54
CA GLY A 602 15.36 6.70 -19.18
C GLY A 602 13.99 6.03 -19.35
N THR A 603 13.92 4.74 -19.03
CA THR A 603 12.76 3.86 -19.32
C THR A 603 11.45 4.34 -18.68
N HIS A 604 11.51 5.00 -17.52
CA HIS A 604 10.35 5.52 -16.81
C HIS A 604 10.60 6.96 -16.33
N THR A 605 10.27 7.94 -17.18
CA THR A 605 10.22 9.36 -16.81
C THR A 605 9.00 9.68 -15.92
N SER A 606 7.90 8.93 -16.08
CA SER A 606 6.76 9.01 -15.17
C SER A 606 7.13 8.53 -13.77
N ARG A 607 7.05 9.45 -12.81
CA ARG A 607 7.31 9.22 -11.37
C ARG A 607 6.43 8.14 -10.75
N ILE A 608 5.21 7.96 -11.27
CA ILE A 608 4.28 6.93 -10.84
C ILE A 608 4.72 5.55 -11.35
N GLU A 609 5.12 5.47 -12.62
CA GLU A 609 5.62 4.22 -13.21
C GLU A 609 6.98 3.83 -12.62
N LEU A 610 7.89 4.78 -12.43
CA LEU A 610 9.18 4.56 -11.75
C LEU A 610 8.98 4.02 -10.34
N ARG A 611 8.14 4.68 -9.53
CA ARG A 611 7.80 4.20 -8.17
C ARG A 611 7.24 2.79 -8.20
N ASP A 612 6.25 2.52 -9.06
CA ASP A 612 5.58 1.22 -9.07
C ASP A 612 6.44 0.10 -9.69
N ALA A 613 7.40 0.42 -10.57
CA ALA A 613 8.43 -0.49 -11.07
C ALA A 613 9.41 -0.87 -9.95
N VAL A 614 9.97 0.10 -9.25
CA VAL A 614 10.92 -0.14 -8.14
C VAL A 614 10.23 -0.94 -7.02
N LEU A 615 8.96 -0.66 -6.72
CA LEU A 615 8.18 -1.46 -5.77
C LEU A 615 7.85 -2.87 -6.29
N GLN A 616 7.76 -3.09 -7.60
CA GLN A 616 7.65 -4.43 -8.18
C GLN A 616 8.97 -5.21 -8.04
N TRP A 617 10.11 -4.59 -8.34
CA TRP A 617 11.44 -5.21 -8.16
C TRP A 617 11.67 -5.59 -6.68
N ASN A 618 11.12 -4.80 -5.76
CA ASN A 618 11.29 -5.01 -4.33
C ASN A 618 10.42 -6.13 -3.72
N LEU A 619 9.43 -6.66 -4.46
CA LEU A 619 8.56 -7.75 -4.00
C LEU A 619 9.32 -9.00 -3.53
N GLY A 620 10.52 -9.24 -4.09
CA GLY A 620 11.38 -10.36 -3.73
C GLY A 620 12.71 -9.96 -3.06
N ARG A 621 12.86 -8.71 -2.60
CA ARG A 621 14.15 -8.15 -2.18
C ARG A 621 14.20 -7.52 -0.78
N MET A 622 13.12 -6.91 -0.26
CA MET A 622 13.12 -6.20 1.04
C MET A 622 14.17 -5.09 1.20
N ILE A 623 14.58 -4.47 0.11
CA ILE A 623 15.46 -3.30 0.13
C ILE A 623 14.72 -2.12 0.77
N ARG A 624 15.32 -1.49 1.79
CA ARG A 624 14.86 -0.21 2.34
C ARG A 624 15.40 0.91 1.46
N ILE A 625 14.53 1.80 0.98
CA ILE A 625 14.95 2.93 0.13
C ILE A 625 14.74 4.22 0.92
N HIS A 626 15.82 4.84 1.35
CA HIS A 626 15.81 6.20 1.83
C HIS A 626 15.85 7.14 0.63
N SER A 627 15.22 8.30 0.74
CA SER A 627 15.25 9.32 -0.31
C SER A 627 15.49 10.70 0.28
N VAL A 628 16.45 11.42 -0.27
CA VAL A 628 16.83 12.77 0.12
C VAL A 628 16.57 13.69 -1.07
N ASN A 629 15.65 14.64 -0.90
CA ASN A 629 15.36 15.67 -1.87
C ASN A 629 16.20 16.93 -1.60
N VAL A 630 16.89 17.43 -2.61
CA VAL A 630 17.73 18.65 -2.51
C VAL A 630 17.40 19.74 -3.53
N GLY A 631 16.32 19.58 -4.32
CA GLY A 631 15.85 20.59 -5.29
C GLY A 631 14.44 20.39 -5.87
N ALA A 632 13.86 19.20 -5.78
CA ALA A 632 12.63 18.87 -6.50
C ALA A 632 11.37 19.39 -5.78
N SER A 633 10.74 20.43 -6.35
CA SER A 633 9.50 21.05 -5.86
C SER A 633 8.27 20.12 -5.76
N GLN A 634 8.37 18.86 -6.18
CA GLN A 634 7.26 17.89 -6.18
C GLN A 634 7.68 16.53 -5.58
N SER A 635 8.25 16.57 -4.38
CA SER A 635 8.86 15.44 -3.67
C SER A 635 7.90 14.31 -3.21
N ARG A 636 6.57 14.48 -3.32
CA ARG A 636 5.54 13.54 -2.77
C ARG A 636 5.75 12.07 -3.19
N TRP A 637 6.30 11.82 -4.38
CA TRP A 637 6.57 10.46 -4.87
C TRP A 637 7.79 9.80 -4.19
N LEU A 638 8.83 10.57 -3.85
CA LEU A 638 9.99 10.12 -3.07
C LEU A 638 9.54 9.71 -1.66
N ARG A 639 8.75 10.57 -1.00
CA ARG A 639 8.11 10.28 0.29
C ARG A 639 7.30 8.98 0.26
N GLN A 640 6.53 8.74 -0.81
CA GLN A 640 5.79 7.50 -1.00
C GLN A 640 6.69 6.27 -1.26
N LEU A 641 7.80 6.42 -2.00
CA LEU A 641 8.75 5.33 -2.25
C LEU A 641 9.47 4.90 -0.96
N ALA A 642 9.92 5.87 -0.16
CA ALA A 642 10.54 5.59 1.14
C ALA A 642 9.54 4.93 2.10
N ALA A 643 8.37 5.52 2.32
CA ALA A 643 7.35 4.95 3.20
C ALA A 643 6.91 3.53 2.78
N ALA A 644 6.78 3.27 1.48
CA ALA A 644 6.43 1.95 0.96
C ALA A 644 7.54 0.89 1.07
N THR A 645 8.76 1.28 1.46
CA THR A 645 9.92 0.41 1.69
C THR A 645 10.49 0.52 3.12
N ASP A 646 9.73 1.13 4.04
CA ASP A 646 10.15 1.43 5.43
C ASP A 646 11.42 2.30 5.55
N GLY A 647 11.75 3.05 4.50
CA GLY A 647 12.81 4.04 4.49
C GLY A 647 12.44 5.34 5.21
N GLN A 648 13.34 6.31 5.14
CA GLN A 648 13.09 7.68 5.56
C GLN A 648 13.11 8.61 4.36
N PHE A 649 12.33 9.68 4.41
CA PHE A 649 12.33 10.74 3.41
C PHE A 649 12.71 12.08 4.05
N LEU A 650 13.71 12.74 3.50
CA LEU A 650 14.19 14.05 3.94
C LEU A 650 14.02 15.07 2.82
N ASP A 651 13.54 16.26 3.17
CA ASP A 651 13.14 17.30 2.22
C ASP A 651 13.89 18.61 2.49
N LEU A 652 15.10 18.74 1.94
CA LEU A 652 15.97 19.88 2.22
C LEU A 652 15.50 21.20 1.58
N THR A 653 14.57 21.12 0.61
CA THR A 653 13.96 22.31 -0.01
C THR A 653 12.78 22.88 0.78
N SER A 654 12.34 22.21 1.85
CA SER A 654 11.29 22.75 2.73
C SER A 654 11.90 23.73 3.72
N ASP A 655 11.16 24.78 4.07
CA ASP A 655 11.51 25.62 5.22
C ASP A 655 11.47 24.80 6.51
N PRO A 656 12.28 25.14 7.53
CA PRO A 656 12.14 24.56 8.85
C PRO A 656 10.78 24.94 9.45
N ASP A 657 10.04 23.94 9.92
CA ASP A 657 8.74 24.12 10.56
C ASP A 657 8.86 25.02 11.80
N ARG A 658 8.19 26.18 11.80
CA ARG A 658 8.22 27.16 12.90
C ARG A 658 7.61 26.65 14.23
N SER A 659 7.11 25.41 14.27
CA SER A 659 6.54 24.80 15.48
C SER A 659 7.56 24.39 16.54
N ASP A 660 8.81 24.15 16.15
CA ASP A 660 9.85 23.63 17.06
C ASP A 660 10.66 24.74 17.77
N GLN A 661 10.21 26.00 17.70
CA GLN A 661 10.81 27.14 18.42
C GLN A 661 9.94 27.62 19.61
N GLY A 662 9.14 26.73 20.22
CA GLY A 662 8.27 27.12 21.33
C GLY A 662 7.55 25.99 22.08
N ARG A 663 8.31 25.14 22.79
CA ARG A 663 7.86 24.36 23.95
C ARG A 663 9.01 24.14 24.93
#